data_AF-A0AAX2IEH2-F1
#
_entry.id   AF-A0AAX2IEH2-F1
#
_cell.length_a   1.000
_cell.length_b   1.000
_cell.length_c   1.000
_cell.angle_alpha   90.00
_cell.angle_beta   90.00
_cell.angle_gamma   90.00
#
_symmetry.space_group_name_H-M   'P 1'
#
loop_
_entity.id
_entity.type
_entity.pdbx_description
1 polymer ?
#
loop_
_entity_poly.entity_id
_entity_poly.type
_entity_poly.pdbx_seq_one_letter_code
_entity_poly.pdbx_strand_id
1 'polypeptide(L)'
;MAWFFGNKQQKYIENLEKNNKKRQEKEREEAEIITIGKATPEQQEERASQVVAQRNQKRMEAIEEEQEKEDKAQEDQLFVINGAKVKFGPHIGTFKVLSDTPTIQSKTVGTQIENAPLNFTFEDGFQLLTLTQWQDMGDAKFQGNVALIKKSTIVSTGKMSPANAPIESGKIEFIDSGQINIPENIDTTGMPLLANNNPPCIKEVIFFTSDGKEILKNGKTHNLCYGEPFYIEVITENIPDDTPMTITLKDTKISFEGQLKENKIKTTLLSIPISCYDESKENYIYEKYITEVKQYQAFEVEIKIQRHPMSADNNELIPYTYHRNYEELVGLFAKSNNGNKDIKENYENEFIDNKEFQIKNIVENFTNYLENSNLTIEDIKEQVEKEAKKLWEAAIIGVQKGNLDDRPLYWARNKMQVALKRHYLFKNDIDFEKSIVKKNTNLEKIITTFEEKSRNYTGIDFSKAPKGTKKILITGFDPFVLNQFKFNKLGADINTQNPSGITVLYFHGKTIGKAYIQAAIVPVRYEDFDNCIVENLVEKNINSFDIMITMSRNDENFDIERFACKFRGGYFDNMCIGDTSNIPIETLKYFEMEATDWDSSRFKQIPNGKEFYETSLPIEKILRGDLAPDKNIVFFDQSIIDDNGLKIFHPNKEGKTNTTSKYFTINDIKGKSIEGSGGDYLSNEIMYRATRKRDEKGMNKIKSIGHIHISDSMEYKKIFEIIIKIFENATN
;
A
#
# COMPACT_ATOMS: atom_id res chain seq x y z
N MET A 1 39.90 39.05 9.71
CA MET A 1 39.99 37.60 10.01
C MET A 1 39.73 37.23 11.48
N ALA A 2 39.93 38.09 12.48
CA ALA A 2 39.56 37.76 13.88
C ALA A 2 38.03 37.76 14.17
N TRP A 3 37.23 38.42 13.33
CA TRP A 3 35.76 38.48 13.47
C TRP A 3 35.03 37.21 12.99
N PHE A 4 35.65 36.42 12.11
CA PHE A 4 35.07 35.18 11.56
C PHE A 4 35.25 33.94 12.46
N PHE A 5 36.25 33.95 13.37
CA PHE A 5 36.46 32.85 14.32
C PHE A 5 35.58 33.00 15.58
N GLY A 6 35.25 34.22 16.00
CA GLY A 6 34.30 34.46 17.10
C GLY A 6 32.89 33.91 16.81
N ASN A 7 32.38 34.12 15.59
CA ASN A 7 31.04 33.68 15.20
C ASN A 7 30.88 32.14 15.09
N LYS A 8 31.95 31.41 14.78
CA LYS A 8 31.93 29.93 14.74
C LYS A 8 31.98 29.32 16.14
N GLN A 9 32.74 29.92 17.06
CA GLN A 9 32.77 29.50 18.47
C GLN A 9 31.44 29.81 19.16
N GLN A 10 30.84 30.96 18.86
CA GLN A 10 29.54 31.37 19.39
C GLN A 10 28.41 30.45 18.88
N LYS A 11 28.38 30.10 17.58
CA LYS A 11 27.45 29.10 17.03
C LYS A 11 27.66 27.68 17.56
N TYR A 12 28.90 27.30 17.87
CA TYR A 12 29.19 26.00 18.49
C TYR A 12 28.70 25.94 19.93
N ILE A 13 28.90 27.02 20.71
CA ILE A 13 28.39 27.17 22.07
C ILE A 13 26.86 27.22 22.06
N GLU A 14 26.23 27.96 21.15
CA GLU A 14 24.76 28.00 21.00
C GLU A 14 24.17 26.64 20.62
N ASN A 15 24.83 25.87 19.74
CA ASN A 15 24.39 24.50 19.40
C ASN A 15 24.60 23.52 20.56
N LEU A 16 25.69 23.67 21.33
CA LEU A 16 25.92 22.90 22.55
C LEU A 16 24.89 23.24 23.64
N GLU A 17 24.57 24.51 23.83
CA GLU A 17 23.52 24.95 24.75
C GLU A 17 22.15 24.45 24.30
N LYS A 18 21.83 24.49 22.99
CA LYS A 18 20.56 23.99 22.45
C LYS A 18 20.45 22.47 22.56
N ASN A 19 21.54 21.73 22.35
CA ASN A 19 21.57 20.27 22.52
C ASN A 19 21.54 19.87 24.00
N ASN A 20 22.24 20.59 24.87
CA ASN A 20 22.16 20.38 26.31
C ASN A 20 20.78 20.75 26.85
N LYS A 21 20.10 21.76 26.29
CA LYS A 21 18.72 22.12 26.65
C LYS A 21 17.72 21.06 26.17
N LYS A 22 17.87 20.53 24.95
CA LYS A 22 17.08 19.36 24.47
C LYS A 22 17.32 18.12 25.33
N ARG A 23 18.56 17.90 25.77
CA ARG A 23 18.91 16.77 26.61
C ARG A 23 18.40 16.94 28.04
N GLN A 24 18.45 18.15 28.60
CA GLN A 24 17.82 18.50 29.88
C GLN A 24 16.29 18.50 29.80
N GLU A 25 15.69 18.85 28.66
CA GLU A 25 14.24 18.75 28.41
C GLU A 25 13.81 17.29 28.29
N LYS A 26 14.61 16.44 27.64
CA LYS A 26 14.38 15.00 27.56
C LYS A 26 14.61 14.31 28.92
N GLU A 27 15.65 14.68 29.65
CA GLU A 27 15.91 14.22 31.01
C GLU A 27 14.85 14.79 31.99
N ARG A 28 14.27 15.98 31.72
CA ARG A 28 13.08 16.50 32.42
C ARG A 28 11.80 15.78 32.04
N GLU A 29 11.58 15.40 30.79
CA GLU A 29 10.40 14.63 30.36
C GLU A 29 10.47 13.20 30.92
N GLU A 30 11.64 12.56 30.89
CA GLU A 30 11.89 11.27 31.54
C GLU A 30 11.76 11.39 33.07
N ALA A 31 12.29 12.46 33.67
CA ALA A 31 12.08 12.74 35.08
C ALA A 31 10.62 13.13 35.41
N GLU A 32 9.87 13.80 34.54
CA GLU A 32 8.44 14.12 34.71
C GLU A 32 7.57 12.88 34.51
N ILE A 33 7.96 11.95 33.65
CA ILE A 33 7.36 10.61 33.54
C ILE A 33 7.55 9.85 34.86
N ILE A 34 8.74 9.94 35.48
CA ILE A 34 9.06 9.32 36.77
C ILE A 34 8.44 10.08 37.98
N THR A 35 8.30 11.40 37.91
CA THR A 35 7.85 12.26 39.03
C THR A 35 6.35 12.55 39.01
N ILE A 36 5.71 12.52 37.83
CA ILE A 36 4.28 12.85 37.61
C ILE A 36 3.49 11.62 37.12
N GLY A 37 4.14 10.45 36.94
CA GLY A 37 3.44 9.17 36.70
C GLY A 37 2.69 9.09 35.36
N LYS A 38 3.23 9.66 34.28
CA LYS A 38 2.69 9.47 32.92
C LYS A 38 3.14 8.12 32.36
N ALA A 39 2.21 7.38 31.76
CA ALA A 39 2.41 5.99 31.34
C ALA A 39 3.24 5.86 30.06
N THR A 40 4.24 4.97 30.05
CA THR A 40 5.04 4.57 28.88
C THR A 40 4.19 3.87 27.80
N PRO A 41 4.66 3.73 26.54
CA PRO A 41 3.92 3.01 25.49
C PRO A 41 3.56 1.57 25.86
N GLU A 42 4.46 0.86 26.53
CA GLU A 42 4.21 -0.47 27.12
C GLU A 42 3.12 -0.42 28.20
N GLN A 43 3.14 0.60 29.08
CA GLN A 43 2.07 0.81 30.07
C GLN A 43 0.75 1.27 29.45
N GLN A 44 0.75 1.85 28.24
CA GLN A 44 -0.47 2.20 27.50
C GLN A 44 -1.09 0.96 26.84
N GLU A 45 -0.27 0.05 26.33
CA GLU A 45 -0.71 -1.24 25.78
C GLU A 45 -1.19 -2.19 26.90
N GLU A 46 -0.52 -2.16 28.05
CA GLU A 46 -0.94 -2.85 29.27
C GLU A 46 -2.22 -2.23 29.85
N ARG A 47 -2.37 -0.89 29.87
CA ARG A 47 -3.62 -0.22 30.25
C ARG A 47 -4.75 -0.53 29.28
N ALA A 48 -4.50 -0.59 27.97
CA ALA A 48 -5.53 -0.97 26.99
C ALA A 48 -5.99 -2.41 27.24
N SER A 49 -5.06 -3.33 27.51
CA SER A 49 -5.35 -4.72 27.88
C SER A 49 -6.10 -4.83 29.22
N GLN A 50 -5.73 -4.03 30.22
CA GLN A 50 -6.42 -3.95 31.51
C GLN A 50 -7.82 -3.32 31.41
N VAL A 51 -8.02 -2.34 30.53
CA VAL A 51 -9.34 -1.75 30.25
C VAL A 51 -10.25 -2.77 29.57
N VAL A 52 -9.73 -3.57 28.63
CA VAL A 52 -10.47 -4.69 28.04
C VAL A 52 -10.78 -5.75 29.09
N ALA A 53 -9.82 -6.10 29.95
CA ALA A 53 -10.03 -7.05 31.06
C ALA A 53 -11.06 -6.54 32.08
N GLN A 54 -11.01 -5.27 32.49
CA GLN A 54 -12.02 -4.67 33.38
C GLN A 54 -13.40 -4.59 32.73
N ARG A 55 -13.47 -4.35 31.42
CA ARG A 55 -14.74 -4.33 30.69
C ARG A 55 -15.35 -5.73 30.59
N ASN A 56 -14.51 -6.75 30.41
CA ASN A 56 -14.93 -8.14 30.47
C ASN A 56 -15.32 -8.57 31.89
N GLN A 57 -14.58 -8.12 32.92
CA GLN A 57 -14.91 -8.39 34.31
C GLN A 57 -16.26 -7.77 34.70
N LYS A 58 -16.52 -6.50 34.36
CA LYS A 58 -17.82 -5.86 34.60
C LYS A 58 -18.96 -6.53 33.83
N ARG A 59 -18.69 -7.08 32.65
CA ARG A 59 -19.67 -7.85 31.87
C ARG A 59 -19.95 -9.20 32.54
N MET A 60 -18.94 -9.86 33.10
CA MET A 60 -19.11 -11.09 33.88
C MET A 60 -19.85 -10.83 35.19
N GLU A 61 -19.51 -9.78 35.94
CA GLU A 61 -20.23 -9.36 37.16
C GLU A 61 -21.71 -9.06 36.88
N ALA A 62 -22.02 -8.43 35.74
CA ALA A 62 -23.40 -8.19 35.32
C ALA A 62 -24.15 -9.48 34.96
N ILE A 63 -23.48 -10.46 34.34
CA ILE A 63 -24.03 -11.78 34.04
C ILE A 63 -24.25 -12.58 35.33
N GLU A 64 -23.31 -12.53 36.27
CA GLU A 64 -23.43 -13.16 37.60
C GLU A 64 -24.59 -12.56 38.40
N GLU A 65 -24.75 -11.23 38.43
CA GLU A 65 -25.91 -10.58 39.07
C GLU A 65 -27.25 -10.95 38.40
N GLU A 66 -27.25 -11.18 37.09
CA GLU A 66 -28.45 -11.58 36.35
C GLU A 66 -28.78 -13.06 36.60
N GLN A 67 -27.78 -13.93 36.65
CA GLN A 67 -27.90 -15.33 37.04
C GLN A 67 -28.32 -15.48 38.51
N GLU A 68 -27.76 -14.72 39.44
CA GLU A 68 -28.19 -14.72 40.85
C GLU A 68 -29.65 -14.27 41.01
N LYS A 69 -30.11 -13.32 40.18
CA LYS A 69 -31.53 -12.91 40.15
C LYS A 69 -32.43 -14.01 39.58
N GLU A 70 -31.99 -14.73 38.55
CA GLU A 70 -32.72 -15.87 37.98
C GLU A 70 -32.76 -17.07 38.93
N ASP A 71 -31.63 -17.44 39.55
CA ASP A 71 -31.54 -18.52 40.53
C ASP A 71 -32.39 -18.24 41.75
N LYS A 72 -32.36 -16.99 42.25
CA LYS A 72 -33.24 -16.56 43.34
C LYS A 72 -34.71 -16.58 42.93
N ALA A 73 -35.04 -16.21 41.69
CA ALA A 73 -36.40 -16.28 41.17
C ALA A 73 -36.89 -17.73 41.05
N GLN A 74 -36.03 -18.67 40.69
CA GLN A 74 -36.33 -20.11 40.69
C GLN A 74 -36.48 -20.66 42.12
N GLU A 75 -35.60 -20.26 43.04
CA GLU A 75 -35.64 -20.69 44.43
C GLU A 75 -36.89 -20.17 45.17
N ASP A 76 -37.31 -18.93 44.89
CA ASP A 76 -38.53 -18.31 45.43
C ASP A 76 -39.81 -19.06 45.03
N GLN A 77 -39.78 -19.83 43.94
CA GLN A 77 -40.89 -20.67 43.46
C GLN A 77 -40.89 -22.10 44.01
N LEU A 78 -39.88 -22.50 44.79
CA LEU A 78 -39.85 -23.85 45.38
C LEU A 78 -41.02 -24.04 46.36
N PHE A 79 -41.72 -25.17 46.25
CA PHE A 79 -42.76 -25.55 47.20
C PHE A 79 -42.21 -25.68 48.62
N VAL A 80 -42.91 -25.11 49.57
CA VAL A 80 -42.56 -25.26 50.99
C VAL A 80 -42.98 -26.65 51.46
N ILE A 81 -42.07 -27.37 52.08
CA ILE A 81 -42.36 -28.67 52.71
C ILE A 81 -42.19 -28.62 54.22
N ASN A 82 -42.78 -29.60 54.91
CA ASN A 82 -42.72 -29.74 56.36
C ASN A 82 -41.27 -29.67 56.87
N GLY A 83 -41.03 -28.83 57.87
CA GLY A 83 -39.69 -28.58 58.40
C GLY A 83 -38.93 -27.43 57.73
N ALA A 84 -39.55 -26.70 56.80
CA ALA A 84 -39.01 -25.45 56.25
C ALA A 84 -38.76 -24.40 57.36
N LYS A 85 -37.70 -23.62 57.24
CA LYS A 85 -37.41 -22.56 58.21
C LYS A 85 -38.16 -21.28 57.88
N VAL A 86 -38.62 -20.59 58.93
CA VAL A 86 -39.30 -19.31 58.84
C VAL A 86 -38.66 -18.28 59.76
N LYS A 87 -38.89 -17.00 59.48
CA LYS A 87 -38.59 -15.89 60.39
C LYS A 87 -39.81 -15.02 60.61
N PHE A 88 -39.92 -14.46 61.82
CA PHE A 88 -40.82 -13.38 62.17
C PHE A 88 -40.00 -12.29 62.86
N GLY A 89 -39.68 -11.21 62.15
CA GLY A 89 -38.71 -10.22 62.65
C GLY A 89 -37.37 -10.90 63.00
N PRO A 90 -36.86 -10.79 64.25
CA PRO A 90 -35.65 -11.47 64.69
C PRO A 90 -35.85 -12.95 65.07
N HIS A 91 -37.10 -13.43 65.18
CA HIS A 91 -37.42 -14.77 65.67
C HIS A 91 -37.33 -15.80 64.55
N ILE A 92 -36.50 -16.84 64.74
CA ILE A 92 -36.35 -17.95 63.79
C ILE A 92 -37.18 -19.14 64.28
N GLY A 93 -37.90 -19.77 63.35
CA GLY A 93 -38.74 -20.92 63.66
C GLY A 93 -38.80 -21.93 62.54
N THR A 94 -39.51 -23.01 62.81
CA THR A 94 -39.76 -24.11 61.86
C THR A 94 -41.25 -24.18 61.54
N PHE A 95 -41.55 -24.33 60.27
CA PHE A 95 -42.89 -24.55 59.75
C PHE A 95 -43.26 -26.02 59.75
N LYS A 96 -44.49 -26.32 60.19
CA LYS A 96 -45.02 -27.66 60.33
C LYS A 96 -46.33 -27.80 59.54
N VAL A 97 -46.34 -28.75 58.63
CA VAL A 97 -47.53 -29.13 57.88
C VAL A 97 -48.30 -30.15 58.70
N LEU A 98 -49.53 -29.81 59.06
CA LEU A 98 -50.41 -30.64 59.90
C LEU A 98 -51.52 -31.33 59.10
N SER A 99 -51.74 -30.90 57.86
CA SER A 99 -52.63 -31.58 56.92
C SER A 99 -51.94 -32.76 56.24
N ASP A 100 -52.74 -33.72 55.78
CA ASP A 100 -52.28 -34.92 55.10
C ASP A 100 -52.12 -34.67 53.59
N THR A 101 -51.15 -33.84 53.22
CA THR A 101 -50.86 -33.49 51.81
C THR A 101 -49.83 -34.44 51.18
N PRO A 102 -49.81 -34.57 49.84
CA PRO A 102 -48.74 -35.29 49.14
C PRO A 102 -47.35 -34.80 49.53
N THR A 103 -46.36 -35.67 49.39
CA THR A 103 -44.99 -35.37 49.79
C THR A 103 -44.11 -34.96 48.62
N ILE A 104 -43.22 -34.00 48.86
CA ILE A 104 -42.05 -33.71 48.01
C ILE A 104 -40.83 -34.02 48.85
N GLN A 105 -39.88 -34.78 48.29
CA GLN A 105 -38.70 -35.27 49.02
C GLN A 105 -39.06 -35.96 50.35
N SER A 106 -40.12 -36.78 50.34
CA SER A 106 -40.64 -37.52 51.51
C SER A 106 -41.15 -36.67 52.67
N LYS A 107 -41.38 -35.36 52.48
CA LYS A 107 -42.00 -34.47 53.47
C LYS A 107 -43.27 -33.84 52.89
N THR A 108 -44.29 -33.67 53.73
CA THR A 108 -45.60 -33.14 53.30
C THR A 108 -45.51 -31.69 52.81
N VAL A 109 -46.26 -31.35 51.77
CA VAL A 109 -46.26 -30.00 51.15
C VAL A 109 -47.18 -29.05 51.91
N GLY A 110 -46.70 -27.85 52.23
CA GLY A 110 -47.51 -26.79 52.84
C GLY A 110 -48.48 -26.17 51.85
N THR A 111 -49.69 -25.86 52.31
CA THR A 111 -50.75 -25.22 51.53
C THR A 111 -51.37 -24.05 52.30
N GLN A 112 -52.30 -23.36 51.66
CA GLN A 112 -52.98 -22.19 52.25
C GLN A 112 -53.76 -22.47 53.55
N ILE A 113 -54.02 -23.74 53.89
CA ILE A 113 -54.77 -24.11 55.11
C ILE A 113 -53.89 -24.14 56.35
N GLU A 114 -52.56 -24.18 56.20
CA GLU A 114 -51.59 -24.08 57.29
C GLU A 114 -51.46 -22.64 57.78
N ASN A 115 -52.50 -22.11 58.43
CA ASN A 115 -52.58 -20.71 58.86
C ASN A 115 -52.85 -20.55 60.37
N ALA A 116 -52.51 -21.55 61.18
CA ALA A 116 -52.70 -21.52 62.64
C ALA A 116 -51.37 -21.40 63.40
N PRO A 117 -51.35 -20.87 64.64
CA PRO A 117 -50.13 -20.80 65.46
C PRO A 117 -49.40 -22.16 65.62
N LEU A 118 -50.17 -23.25 65.65
CA LEU A 118 -49.64 -24.63 65.76
C LEU A 118 -48.79 -25.07 64.57
N ASN A 119 -48.87 -24.38 63.43
CA ASN A 119 -48.03 -24.64 62.26
C ASN A 119 -46.61 -24.10 62.42
N PHE A 120 -46.30 -23.40 63.51
CA PHE A 120 -45.00 -22.76 63.70
C PHE A 120 -44.42 -23.09 65.07
N THR A 121 -43.11 -23.25 65.12
CA THR A 121 -42.36 -23.43 66.37
C THR A 121 -41.12 -22.55 66.31
N PHE A 122 -41.03 -21.55 67.18
CA PHE A 122 -39.89 -20.63 67.24
C PHE A 122 -38.85 -21.11 68.26
N GLU A 123 -37.58 -21.02 67.88
CA GLU A 123 -36.45 -21.60 68.62
C GLU A 123 -36.23 -20.89 69.98
N ASP A 124 -36.58 -19.62 70.08
CA ASP A 124 -36.43 -18.78 71.27
C ASP A 124 -37.67 -18.75 72.17
N GLY A 125 -38.70 -19.51 71.82
CA GLY A 125 -39.95 -19.58 72.59
C GLY A 125 -40.95 -18.47 72.27
N PHE A 126 -40.78 -17.71 71.18
CA PHE A 126 -41.78 -16.78 70.67
C PHE A 126 -43.11 -17.48 70.34
N GLN A 127 -44.23 -16.87 70.74
CA GLN A 127 -45.57 -17.45 70.56
C GLN A 127 -46.43 -16.57 69.68
N LEU A 128 -46.99 -17.17 68.61
CA LEU A 128 -47.94 -16.50 67.73
C LEU A 128 -49.34 -16.46 68.38
N LEU A 129 -50.02 -15.32 68.23
CA LEU A 129 -51.35 -15.06 68.78
C LEU A 129 -52.41 -15.18 67.68
N THR A 130 -52.25 -14.44 66.58
CA THR A 130 -53.21 -14.40 65.46
C THR A 130 -52.48 -14.37 64.13
N LEU A 131 -52.93 -15.17 63.16
CA LEU A 131 -52.45 -15.13 61.79
C LEU A 131 -53.58 -14.69 60.85
N THR A 132 -53.21 -14.08 59.73
CA THR A 132 -54.15 -13.68 58.67
C THR A 132 -54.22 -14.75 57.57
N GLN A 133 -54.32 -14.33 56.30
CA GLN A 133 -54.26 -15.21 55.14
C GLN A 133 -52.87 -15.12 54.49
N TRP A 134 -52.47 -16.21 53.85
CA TRP A 134 -51.25 -16.28 53.06
C TRP A 134 -51.29 -15.32 51.86
N GLN A 135 -50.14 -14.72 51.58
CA GLN A 135 -49.83 -13.87 50.44
C GLN A 135 -48.73 -14.54 49.61
N ASP A 136 -48.65 -14.22 48.32
CA ASP A 136 -47.60 -14.70 47.41
C ASP A 136 -47.49 -16.25 47.34
N MET A 137 -48.64 -16.90 47.14
CA MET A 137 -48.74 -18.36 46.96
C MET A 137 -48.52 -18.78 45.50
N GLY A 138 -48.18 -20.05 45.27
CA GLY A 138 -48.01 -20.58 43.92
C GLY A 138 -49.32 -20.85 43.18
N ASP A 139 -49.24 -21.33 41.94
CA ASP A 139 -50.42 -21.66 41.12
C ASP A 139 -50.90 -23.12 41.30
N ALA A 140 -50.03 -24.00 41.82
CA ALA A 140 -50.33 -25.41 41.99
C ALA A 140 -51.26 -25.65 43.18
N LYS A 141 -52.13 -26.67 43.06
CA LYS A 141 -53.04 -27.09 44.13
C LYS A 141 -52.75 -28.53 44.57
N PHE A 142 -52.59 -28.74 45.86
CA PHE A 142 -52.52 -30.06 46.47
C PHE A 142 -53.82 -30.30 47.24
N GLN A 143 -54.53 -31.38 46.88
CA GLN A 143 -55.83 -31.73 47.46
C GLN A 143 -56.85 -30.57 47.45
N GLY A 144 -56.84 -29.77 46.38
CA GLY A 144 -57.76 -28.64 46.19
C GLY A 144 -57.32 -27.32 46.84
N ASN A 145 -56.24 -27.32 47.65
CA ASN A 145 -55.71 -26.15 48.32
C ASN A 145 -54.44 -25.63 47.62
N VAL A 146 -54.31 -24.31 47.53
CA VAL A 146 -53.15 -23.65 46.88
C VAL A 146 -51.87 -23.93 47.66
N ALA A 147 -50.80 -24.32 46.96
CA ALA A 147 -49.51 -24.65 47.56
C ALA A 147 -48.75 -23.39 48.00
N LEU A 148 -48.07 -23.48 49.13
CA LEU A 148 -47.12 -22.46 49.57
C LEU A 148 -45.80 -22.64 48.82
N ILE A 149 -45.21 -21.52 48.41
CA ILE A 149 -43.88 -21.43 47.80
C ILE A 149 -42.95 -20.66 48.74
N LYS A 150 -41.63 -20.72 48.53
CA LYS A 150 -40.65 -20.05 49.40
C LYS A 150 -40.95 -18.55 49.57
N LYS A 151 -41.47 -17.89 48.53
CA LYS A 151 -41.88 -16.49 48.61
C LYS A 151 -43.13 -16.22 49.45
N SER A 152 -43.91 -17.24 49.81
CA SER A 152 -45.18 -17.06 50.53
C SER A 152 -44.97 -16.41 51.90
N THR A 153 -45.83 -15.44 52.23
CA THR A 153 -45.78 -14.73 53.52
C THR A 153 -47.13 -14.69 54.20
N ILE A 154 -47.16 -14.62 55.54
CA ILE A 154 -48.40 -14.47 56.31
C ILE A 154 -48.20 -13.44 57.42
N VAL A 155 -49.15 -12.52 57.56
CA VAL A 155 -49.08 -11.51 58.63
C VAL A 155 -49.55 -12.14 59.93
N SER A 156 -48.79 -11.91 61.00
CA SER A 156 -49.12 -12.41 62.33
C SER A 156 -48.85 -11.37 63.41
N THR A 157 -49.50 -11.57 64.56
CA THR A 157 -49.08 -10.98 65.83
C THR A 157 -48.54 -12.06 66.75
N GLY A 158 -47.58 -11.74 67.61
CA GLY A 158 -46.96 -12.68 68.54
C GLY A 158 -46.30 -11.98 69.72
N LYS A 159 -45.83 -12.74 70.71
CA LYS A 159 -45.11 -12.20 71.86
C LYS A 159 -44.20 -13.26 72.49
N MET A 160 -43.21 -12.81 73.24
CA MET A 160 -42.36 -13.65 74.10
C MET A 160 -43.09 -14.07 75.40
N SER A 161 -42.70 -15.18 76.02
CA SER A 161 -43.08 -15.50 77.40
C SER A 161 -42.18 -14.74 78.39
N PRO A 162 -42.66 -14.17 79.53
CA PRO A 162 -43.99 -14.31 80.17
C PRO A 162 -45.05 -13.27 79.74
N ALA A 163 -46.29 -13.41 80.24
CA ALA A 163 -47.53 -12.78 79.75
C ALA A 163 -47.52 -11.25 79.50
N ASN A 164 -46.60 -10.50 80.14
CA ASN A 164 -46.49 -9.04 80.06
C ASN A 164 -45.56 -8.55 78.92
N ALA A 165 -45.01 -9.46 78.10
CA ALA A 165 -44.21 -9.06 76.94
C ALA A 165 -45.07 -8.27 75.92
N PRO A 166 -44.50 -7.24 75.28
CA PRO A 166 -45.21 -6.47 74.26
C PRO A 166 -45.61 -7.37 73.08
N ILE A 167 -46.77 -7.06 72.49
CA ILE A 167 -47.23 -7.74 71.26
C ILE A 167 -46.47 -7.15 70.08
N GLU A 168 -45.81 -8.02 69.33
CA GLU A 168 -45.14 -7.72 68.08
C GLU A 168 -46.06 -8.05 66.91
N SER A 169 -46.07 -7.18 65.89
CA SER A 169 -46.83 -7.39 64.65
C SER A 169 -45.85 -7.40 63.48
N GLY A 170 -45.96 -8.39 62.60
CA GLY A 170 -44.99 -8.61 61.54
C GLY A 170 -45.43 -9.64 60.52
N LYS A 171 -44.57 -9.94 59.57
CA LYS A 171 -44.75 -11.02 58.59
C LYS A 171 -43.91 -12.22 58.99
N ILE A 172 -44.48 -13.41 58.80
CA ILE A 172 -43.74 -14.65 58.74
C ILE A 172 -43.29 -14.84 57.30
N GLU A 173 -42.00 -15.06 57.10
CA GLU A 173 -41.37 -15.30 55.79
C GLU A 173 -40.59 -16.62 55.84
N PHE A 174 -40.63 -17.42 54.77
CA PHE A 174 -39.76 -18.60 54.67
C PHE A 174 -38.31 -18.19 54.38
N ILE A 175 -37.39 -18.77 55.13
CA ILE A 175 -35.94 -18.59 54.95
C ILE A 175 -35.43 -19.64 53.96
N ASP A 176 -36.00 -20.84 54.00
CA ASP A 176 -35.79 -21.93 53.04
C ASP A 176 -37.14 -22.61 52.74
N SER A 177 -37.17 -23.43 51.68
CA SER A 177 -38.36 -24.21 51.31
C SER A 177 -38.44 -25.57 52.04
N GLY A 178 -37.43 -25.93 52.84
CA GLY A 178 -37.27 -27.26 53.44
C GLY A 178 -36.80 -28.36 52.47
N GLN A 179 -36.71 -28.06 51.17
CA GLN A 179 -36.19 -28.95 50.12
C GLN A 179 -34.65 -28.97 50.12
N ILE A 180 -34.06 -30.15 49.91
CA ILE A 180 -32.62 -30.32 49.68
C ILE A 180 -32.35 -29.93 48.23
N ASN A 181 -31.57 -28.87 48.02
CA ASN A 181 -31.10 -28.46 46.70
C ASN A 181 -29.56 -28.50 46.65
N ILE A 182 -29.01 -29.73 46.65
CA ILE A 182 -27.57 -29.97 46.48
C ILE A 182 -27.42 -30.97 45.32
N PRO A 183 -26.72 -30.64 44.23
CA PRO A 183 -26.26 -31.64 43.28
C PRO A 183 -25.07 -32.38 43.90
N GLU A 184 -25.31 -33.51 44.54
CA GLU A 184 -24.22 -34.41 44.96
C GLU A 184 -23.62 -35.09 43.72
N ASN A 185 -22.42 -34.65 43.32
CA ASN A 185 -21.50 -35.27 42.34
C ASN A 185 -22.12 -35.99 41.14
N ILE A 186 -21.98 -35.36 39.95
CA ILE A 186 -22.27 -36.01 38.67
C ILE A 186 -21.08 -36.89 38.26
N ASP A 187 -21.26 -38.22 38.38
CA ASP A 187 -20.44 -39.21 37.69
C ASP A 187 -20.76 -39.16 36.19
N THR A 188 -19.78 -38.76 35.37
CA THR A 188 -19.94 -38.56 33.93
C THR A 188 -19.68 -39.82 33.10
N THR A 189 -19.48 -40.98 33.75
CA THR A 189 -19.15 -42.20 33.03
C THR A 189 -20.41 -42.90 32.50
N GLY A 190 -20.84 -42.54 31.29
CA GLY A 190 -21.69 -43.42 30.46
C GLY A 190 -23.16 -43.03 30.23
N MET A 191 -23.59 -41.80 30.49
CA MET A 191 -24.91 -41.32 30.04
C MET A 191 -24.82 -40.58 28.69
N PRO A 192 -25.82 -40.75 27.79
CA PRO A 192 -25.81 -40.13 26.47
C PRO A 192 -25.87 -38.61 26.60
N LEU A 193 -24.98 -37.92 25.88
CA LEU A 193 -24.99 -36.46 25.74
C LEU A 193 -26.41 -35.97 25.40
N LEU A 194 -26.97 -35.15 26.28
CA LEU A 194 -27.99 -34.18 25.87
C LEU A 194 -27.38 -33.36 24.73
N ALA A 195 -27.98 -33.45 23.55
CA ALA A 195 -27.58 -32.64 22.41
C ALA A 195 -27.55 -31.17 22.82
N ASN A 196 -26.44 -30.47 22.55
CA ASN A 196 -26.33 -29.02 22.68
C ASN A 196 -27.53 -28.37 22.00
N ASN A 197 -28.44 -27.75 22.76
CA ASN A 197 -29.55 -26.96 22.21
C ASN A 197 -29.10 -25.55 21.78
N ASN A 198 -27.85 -25.36 21.32
CA ASN A 198 -27.50 -24.11 20.65
C ASN A 198 -28.31 -23.99 19.36
N PRO A 199 -28.90 -22.83 19.01
CA PRO A 199 -29.56 -22.68 17.73
C PRO A 199 -28.57 -22.92 16.59
N PRO A 200 -29.02 -23.44 15.42
CA PRO A 200 -28.16 -23.61 14.24
C PRO A 200 -27.40 -22.32 13.92
N CYS A 201 -26.07 -22.36 13.98
CA CYS A 201 -25.25 -21.16 13.83
C CYS A 201 -23.92 -21.45 13.12
N ILE A 202 -23.30 -20.39 12.60
CA ILE A 202 -21.91 -20.43 12.14
C ILE A 202 -21.04 -20.13 13.35
N LYS A 203 -20.19 -21.09 13.71
CA LYS A 203 -19.25 -20.96 14.82
C LYS A 203 -18.03 -20.15 14.40
N GLU A 204 -17.50 -20.41 13.22
CA GLU A 204 -16.24 -19.81 12.76
C GLU A 204 -16.13 -19.81 11.24
N VAL A 205 -15.50 -18.77 10.69
CA VAL A 205 -15.09 -18.68 9.29
C VAL A 205 -13.57 -18.50 9.25
N ILE A 206 -12.87 -19.51 8.73
CA ILE A 206 -11.40 -19.54 8.67
C ILE A 206 -10.97 -19.50 7.21
N PHE A 207 -9.94 -18.71 6.91
CA PHE A 207 -9.37 -18.58 5.59
C PHE A 207 -8.01 -19.24 5.56
N PHE A 208 -7.73 -20.02 4.52
CA PHE A 208 -6.47 -20.72 4.37
C PHE A 208 -5.87 -20.47 3.00
N THR A 209 -4.55 -20.31 2.94
CA THR A 209 -3.79 -20.38 1.70
C THR A 209 -3.90 -21.78 1.08
N SER A 210 -3.58 -21.90 -0.21
CA SER A 210 -3.58 -23.19 -0.91
C SER A 210 -2.68 -24.28 -0.27
N ASP A 211 -1.64 -23.91 0.48
CA ASP A 211 -0.78 -24.82 1.25
C ASP A 211 -1.29 -25.13 2.66
N GLY A 212 -2.49 -24.64 3.03
CA GLY A 212 -3.17 -24.95 4.28
C GLY A 212 -2.74 -24.10 5.48
N LYS A 213 -2.04 -22.98 5.27
CA LYS A 213 -1.73 -22.02 6.34
C LYS A 213 -2.89 -21.07 6.54
N GLU A 214 -3.22 -20.79 7.79
CA GLU A 214 -4.26 -19.83 8.12
C GLU A 214 -3.86 -18.41 7.69
N ILE A 215 -4.84 -17.67 7.19
CA ILE A 215 -4.68 -16.27 6.77
C ILE A 215 -5.01 -15.37 7.96
N LEU A 216 -4.01 -14.61 8.42
CA LEU A 216 -4.12 -13.76 9.61
C LEU A 216 -4.97 -12.52 9.32
N LYS A 217 -5.80 -12.12 10.30
CA LYS A 217 -6.80 -11.03 10.20
C LYS A 217 -6.48 -9.82 11.09
N ASN A 218 -5.20 -9.47 11.23
CA ASN A 218 -4.82 -8.31 12.04
C ASN A 218 -4.64 -7.08 11.13
N GLY A 219 -5.38 -6.00 11.41
CA GLY A 219 -5.69 -4.84 10.54
C GLY A 219 -4.58 -4.06 9.83
N LYS A 220 -3.35 -4.57 9.73
CA LYS A 220 -2.25 -4.07 8.89
C LYS A 220 -1.42 -5.17 8.21
N THR A 221 -1.54 -6.43 8.62
CA THR A 221 -0.68 -7.55 8.16
C THR A 221 -1.55 -8.72 7.73
N HIS A 222 -1.90 -8.76 6.45
CA HIS A 222 -2.54 -9.92 5.82
C HIS A 222 -1.47 -10.67 5.03
N ASN A 223 -1.58 -11.99 4.97
CA ASN A 223 -0.68 -12.88 4.23
C ASN A 223 -1.29 -13.42 2.92
N LEU A 224 -2.43 -12.86 2.49
CA LEU A 224 -3.05 -13.16 1.20
C LEU A 224 -2.87 -12.00 0.20
N CYS A 225 -2.22 -12.26 -0.92
CA CYS A 225 -2.12 -11.30 -2.02
C CYS A 225 -3.33 -11.40 -2.97
N TYR A 226 -3.72 -10.30 -3.61
CA TYR A 226 -4.67 -10.37 -4.74
C TYR A 226 -4.15 -11.36 -5.81
N GLY A 227 -5.04 -12.16 -6.39
CA GLY A 227 -4.72 -13.22 -7.34
C GLY A 227 -4.27 -14.54 -6.70
N GLU A 228 -3.87 -14.54 -5.42
CA GLU A 228 -3.39 -15.74 -4.74
C GLU A 228 -4.53 -16.75 -4.45
N PRO A 229 -4.35 -18.04 -4.80
CA PRO A 229 -5.34 -19.08 -4.47
C PRO A 229 -5.47 -19.34 -2.97
N PHE A 230 -6.71 -19.36 -2.46
CA PHE A 230 -7.06 -19.63 -1.06
C PHE A 230 -8.36 -20.46 -0.98
N TYR A 231 -8.70 -20.98 0.20
CA TYR A 231 -10.00 -21.60 0.46
C TYR A 231 -10.58 -21.14 1.79
N ILE A 232 -11.90 -21.26 1.93
CA ILE A 232 -12.64 -20.91 3.14
C ILE A 232 -13.13 -22.20 3.79
N GLU A 233 -12.93 -22.32 5.09
CA GLU A 233 -13.54 -23.35 5.93
C GLU A 233 -14.56 -22.67 6.85
N VAL A 234 -15.81 -23.11 6.77
CA VAL A 234 -16.88 -22.66 7.65
C VAL A 234 -17.21 -23.79 8.62
N ILE A 235 -17.11 -23.51 9.91
CA ILE A 235 -17.45 -24.42 10.99
C ILE A 235 -18.82 -24.01 11.52
N THR A 236 -19.73 -24.97 11.58
CA THR A 236 -21.11 -24.77 12.04
C THR A 236 -21.38 -25.51 13.33
N GLU A 237 -22.41 -25.11 14.06
CA GLU A 237 -22.96 -25.88 15.18
C GLU A 237 -24.45 -26.15 14.94
N ASN A 238 -24.90 -27.36 15.25
CA ASN A 238 -26.30 -27.77 15.20
C ASN A 238 -26.99 -27.58 13.84
N ILE A 239 -26.24 -27.77 12.75
CA ILE A 239 -26.77 -27.82 11.38
C ILE A 239 -26.61 -29.26 10.88
N PRO A 240 -27.68 -29.91 10.36
CA PRO A 240 -27.58 -31.27 9.87
C PRO A 240 -26.58 -31.40 8.72
N ASP A 241 -25.86 -32.52 8.68
CA ASP A 241 -25.08 -32.91 7.52
C ASP A 241 -25.94 -32.94 6.25
N ASP A 242 -25.29 -32.78 5.10
CA ASP A 242 -25.91 -32.67 3.77
C ASP A 242 -26.76 -31.40 3.56
N THR A 243 -26.82 -30.49 4.55
CA THR A 243 -27.49 -29.20 4.38
C THR A 243 -26.79 -28.37 3.30
N PRO A 244 -27.52 -27.91 2.26
CA PRO A 244 -26.96 -27.03 1.23
C PRO A 244 -26.57 -25.66 1.78
N MET A 245 -25.36 -25.24 1.48
CA MET A 245 -24.82 -23.93 1.83
C MET A 245 -24.27 -23.22 0.61
N THR A 246 -24.43 -21.90 0.58
CA THR A 246 -23.82 -21.02 -0.40
C THR A 246 -22.90 -20.05 0.33
N ILE A 247 -21.63 -19.99 -0.08
CA ILE A 247 -20.62 -19.07 0.43
C ILE A 247 -20.31 -18.08 -0.67
N THR A 248 -20.58 -16.80 -0.45
CA THR A 248 -20.37 -15.73 -1.44
C THR A 248 -19.47 -14.67 -0.87
N LEU A 249 -18.48 -14.24 -1.64
CA LEU A 249 -17.65 -13.10 -1.27
C LEU A 249 -18.30 -11.82 -1.83
N LYS A 250 -18.79 -10.94 -0.94
CA LYS A 250 -19.50 -9.70 -1.34
C LYS A 250 -18.62 -8.83 -2.24
N ASP A 251 -19.27 -8.05 -3.09
CA ASP A 251 -18.64 -7.16 -4.08
C ASP A 251 -17.73 -7.87 -5.10
N THR A 252 -17.82 -9.20 -5.19
CA THR A 252 -17.17 -10.01 -6.21
C THR A 252 -18.18 -10.92 -6.92
N LYS A 253 -17.72 -11.62 -7.96
CA LYS A 253 -18.50 -12.67 -8.64
C LYS A 253 -18.24 -14.07 -8.04
N ILE A 254 -17.53 -14.15 -6.93
CA ILE A 254 -17.06 -15.41 -6.35
C ILE A 254 -18.16 -15.97 -5.46
N SER A 255 -18.68 -17.14 -5.83
CA SER A 255 -19.67 -17.89 -5.05
C SER A 255 -19.36 -19.38 -5.14
N PHE A 256 -19.57 -20.07 -4.03
CA PHE A 256 -19.37 -21.50 -3.89
C PHE A 256 -20.64 -22.13 -3.32
N GLU A 257 -21.12 -23.18 -3.96
CA GLU A 257 -22.22 -24.01 -3.46
C GLU A 257 -21.68 -25.38 -3.05
N GLY A 258 -22.08 -25.84 -1.88
CA GLY A 258 -21.71 -27.14 -1.38
C GLY A 258 -22.65 -27.64 -0.29
N GLN A 259 -22.29 -28.77 0.31
CA GLN A 259 -23.06 -29.41 1.36
C GLN A 259 -22.21 -29.55 2.61
N LEU A 260 -22.83 -29.34 3.77
CA LEU A 260 -22.17 -29.52 5.06
C LEU A 260 -21.82 -30.99 5.30
N LYS A 261 -20.63 -31.25 5.84
CA LYS A 261 -20.19 -32.58 6.27
C LYS A 261 -19.42 -32.47 7.58
N GLU A 262 -19.78 -33.27 8.56
CA GLU A 262 -19.11 -33.30 9.87
C GLU A 262 -19.01 -31.90 10.50
N ASN A 263 -20.10 -31.13 10.46
CA ASN A 263 -20.17 -29.74 10.94
C ASN A 263 -19.24 -28.74 10.22
N LYS A 264 -18.70 -29.10 9.05
CA LYS A 264 -17.79 -28.25 8.29
C LYS A 264 -18.15 -28.21 6.81
N ILE A 265 -17.82 -27.11 6.17
CA ILE A 265 -17.82 -27.01 4.71
C ILE A 265 -16.54 -26.28 4.28
N LYS A 266 -15.91 -26.82 3.25
CA LYS A 266 -14.67 -26.30 2.68
C LYS A 266 -14.90 -25.96 1.21
N THR A 267 -14.56 -24.74 0.81
CA THR A 267 -14.65 -24.33 -0.59
C THR A 267 -13.58 -25.03 -1.45
N THR A 268 -13.80 -25.08 -2.77
CA THR A 268 -12.68 -25.22 -3.70
C THR A 268 -11.73 -24.01 -3.60
N LEU A 269 -10.58 -24.06 -4.26
CA LEU A 269 -9.70 -22.89 -4.35
C LEU A 269 -10.44 -21.73 -5.04
N LEU A 270 -10.36 -20.57 -4.41
CA LEU A 270 -10.89 -19.28 -4.84
C LEU A 270 -9.69 -18.33 -5.05
N SER A 271 -9.92 -17.25 -5.79
CA SER A 271 -8.93 -16.17 -5.95
C SER A 271 -9.65 -14.84 -6.19
N ILE A 272 -9.22 -13.79 -5.50
CA ILE A 272 -9.74 -12.43 -5.69
C ILE A 272 -8.90 -11.77 -6.80
N PRO A 273 -9.46 -11.47 -7.98
CA PRO A 273 -8.68 -10.89 -9.08
C PRO A 273 -8.20 -9.49 -8.71
N ILE A 274 -7.05 -9.08 -9.25
CA ILE A 274 -6.48 -7.75 -8.97
C ILE A 274 -7.38 -6.62 -9.49
N SER A 275 -8.25 -6.89 -10.47
CA SER A 275 -9.27 -5.95 -10.94
C SER A 275 -10.26 -5.50 -9.86
N CYS A 276 -10.36 -6.22 -8.74
CA CYS A 276 -11.18 -5.83 -7.60
C CYS A 276 -10.53 -4.76 -6.71
N TYR A 277 -9.23 -4.50 -6.87
CA TYR A 277 -8.49 -3.52 -6.08
C TYR A 277 -8.71 -2.09 -6.59
N ASP A 278 -9.21 -1.20 -5.71
CA ASP A 278 -9.36 0.23 -6.02
C ASP A 278 -8.04 1.00 -5.81
N GLU A 279 -7.21 1.06 -6.86
CA GLU A 279 -5.95 1.80 -6.84
C GLU A 279 -6.10 3.33 -6.78
N SER A 280 -7.32 3.89 -6.90
CA SER A 280 -7.55 5.33 -6.71
C SER A 280 -7.30 5.78 -5.26
N LYS A 281 -7.28 4.82 -4.31
CA LYS A 281 -7.05 5.06 -2.88
C LYS A 281 -5.59 5.22 -2.50
N GLU A 282 -4.65 4.84 -3.38
CA GLU A 282 -3.23 4.98 -3.14
C GLU A 282 -2.83 6.45 -3.05
N ASN A 283 -1.97 6.85 -2.11
CA ASN A 283 -1.52 8.24 -1.99
C ASN A 283 -0.02 8.31 -1.72
N TYR A 284 0.70 9.04 -2.57
CA TYR A 284 2.13 9.28 -2.38
C TYR A 284 2.37 10.25 -1.22
N ILE A 285 3.25 9.87 -0.31
CA ILE A 285 3.68 10.67 0.84
C ILE A 285 5.08 11.18 0.56
N TYR A 286 5.19 12.45 0.16
CA TYR A 286 6.45 13.05 -0.28
C TYR A 286 7.50 13.06 0.83
N GLU A 287 7.11 13.28 2.08
CA GLU A 287 8.02 13.33 3.22
C GLU A 287 8.65 11.97 3.56
N LYS A 288 8.03 10.88 3.11
CA LYS A 288 8.48 9.50 3.37
C LYS A 288 8.94 8.78 2.10
N TYR A 289 8.66 9.35 0.92
CA TYR A 289 8.92 8.75 -0.39
C TYR A 289 8.29 7.37 -0.59
N ILE A 290 7.09 7.16 -0.04
CA ILE A 290 6.32 5.91 -0.14
C ILE A 290 4.85 6.17 -0.49
N THR A 291 4.20 5.14 -1.00
CA THR A 291 2.75 5.16 -1.27
C THR A 291 2.00 4.42 -0.19
N GLU A 292 1.04 5.11 0.43
CA GLU A 292 0.19 4.56 1.48
C GLU A 292 -1.26 4.44 1.02
N VAL A 293 -1.99 3.49 1.60
CA VAL A 293 -3.45 3.34 1.46
C VAL A 293 -4.07 3.53 2.83
N LYS A 294 -4.96 4.53 2.98
CA LYS A 294 -5.56 4.87 4.29
C LYS A 294 -6.53 3.80 4.80
N GLN A 295 -7.20 3.11 3.89
CA GLN A 295 -8.17 2.06 4.20
C GLN A 295 -8.06 0.95 3.15
N TYR A 296 -7.68 -0.24 3.60
CA TYR A 296 -7.69 -1.42 2.76
C TYR A 296 -9.12 -1.88 2.50
N GLN A 297 -9.34 -2.43 1.31
CA GLN A 297 -10.62 -3.00 0.92
C GLN A 297 -10.83 -4.35 1.62
N ALA A 298 -11.89 -4.44 2.40
CA ALA A 298 -12.35 -5.68 3.03
C ALA A 298 -13.42 -6.34 2.17
N PHE A 299 -13.37 -7.66 2.09
CA PHE A 299 -14.37 -8.49 1.42
C PHE A 299 -15.08 -9.35 2.45
N GLU A 300 -16.36 -9.09 2.66
CA GLU A 300 -17.20 -9.84 3.58
C GLU A 300 -17.68 -11.16 2.95
N VAL A 301 -17.59 -12.26 3.70
CA VAL A 301 -18.13 -13.56 3.34
C VAL A 301 -19.57 -13.66 3.82
N GLU A 302 -20.49 -13.72 2.86
CA GLU A 302 -21.90 -13.99 3.09
C GLU A 302 -22.16 -15.49 3.01
N ILE A 303 -22.79 -16.06 4.05
CA ILE A 303 -23.12 -17.48 4.12
C ILE A 303 -24.63 -17.63 4.15
N LYS A 304 -25.17 -18.43 3.23
CA LYS A 304 -26.59 -18.79 3.17
C LYS A 304 -26.77 -20.27 3.44
N ILE A 305 -27.70 -20.60 4.32
CA ILE A 305 -28.12 -21.98 4.62
C ILE A 305 -29.55 -22.14 4.13
N GLN A 306 -29.79 -23.09 3.23
CA GLN A 306 -31.12 -23.26 2.60
C GLN A 306 -31.70 -21.93 2.08
N ARG A 307 -30.84 -21.07 1.49
CA ARG A 307 -31.15 -19.71 0.97
C ARG A 307 -31.41 -18.61 2.02
N HIS A 308 -31.30 -18.90 3.32
CA HIS A 308 -31.43 -17.91 4.38
C HIS A 308 -30.04 -17.41 4.81
N PRO A 309 -29.79 -16.09 4.85
CA PRO A 309 -28.51 -15.55 5.30
C PRO A 309 -28.31 -15.85 6.79
N MET A 310 -27.08 -16.17 7.17
CA MET A 310 -26.68 -16.43 8.55
C MET A 310 -25.48 -15.55 8.91
N SER A 311 -25.54 -14.91 10.08
CA SER A 311 -24.46 -14.06 10.57
C SER A 311 -23.27 -14.91 11.01
N ALA A 312 -22.07 -14.40 10.77
CA ALA A 312 -20.82 -15.00 11.24
C ALA A 312 -19.87 -13.90 11.67
N ASP A 313 -19.19 -14.11 12.79
CA ASP A 313 -18.08 -13.25 13.18
C ASP A 313 -16.82 -13.60 12.36
N ASN A 314 -15.90 -12.64 12.25
CA ASN A 314 -14.63 -12.80 11.55
C ASN A 314 -14.78 -13.25 10.09
N ASN A 315 -15.84 -12.83 9.40
CA ASN A 315 -16.14 -13.22 8.03
C ASN A 315 -15.52 -12.29 6.97
N GLU A 316 -14.65 -11.35 7.36
CA GLU A 316 -13.97 -10.44 6.43
C GLU A 316 -12.57 -10.93 6.04
N LEU A 317 -12.20 -10.65 4.79
CA LEU A 317 -10.89 -10.91 4.21
C LEU A 317 -10.34 -9.62 3.58
N ILE A 318 -9.11 -9.26 3.92
CA ILE A 318 -8.46 -8.05 3.41
C ILE A 318 -7.18 -8.45 2.67
N PRO A 319 -7.21 -8.62 1.34
CA PRO A 319 -6.01 -8.92 0.57
C PRO A 319 -5.10 -7.68 0.43
N TYR A 320 -3.81 -7.91 0.21
CA TYR A 320 -2.81 -6.86 -0.05
C TYR A 320 -2.19 -6.98 -1.45
N THR A 321 -1.59 -5.90 -1.95
CA THR A 321 -0.88 -5.89 -3.23
C THR A 321 0.19 -4.80 -3.26
N TYR A 322 0.93 -4.72 -4.35
CA TYR A 322 1.93 -3.69 -4.60
C TYR A 322 1.24 -2.33 -4.80
N HIS A 323 1.68 -1.31 -4.04
CA HIS A 323 1.29 0.06 -4.27
C HIS A 323 2.21 0.71 -5.32
N ARG A 324 1.63 1.49 -6.23
CA ARG A 324 2.39 2.18 -7.28
C ARG A 324 3.43 3.12 -6.68
N ASN A 325 4.58 3.22 -7.31
CA ASN A 325 5.57 4.26 -6.98
C ASN A 325 5.13 5.64 -7.51
N TYR A 326 5.95 6.67 -7.28
CA TYR A 326 5.66 8.03 -7.74
C TYR A 326 5.39 8.10 -9.26
N GLU A 327 6.29 7.57 -10.10
CA GLU A 327 6.20 7.60 -11.57
C GLU A 327 4.87 7.00 -12.07
N GLU A 328 4.51 5.86 -11.49
CA GLU A 328 3.33 5.07 -11.84
C GLU A 328 2.02 5.72 -11.37
N LEU A 329 2.04 6.44 -10.25
CA LEU A 329 0.86 7.12 -9.70
C LEU A 329 0.43 8.34 -10.52
N VAL A 330 1.38 9.04 -11.15
CA VAL A 330 1.07 10.22 -11.96
C VAL A 330 0.09 9.90 -13.09
N GLY A 331 0.15 8.67 -13.63
CA GLY A 331 -0.75 8.22 -14.69
C GLY A 331 -2.21 8.06 -14.25
N LEU A 332 -2.48 7.89 -12.95
CA LEU A 332 -3.83 7.66 -12.43
C LEU A 332 -4.65 8.93 -12.22
N PHE A 333 -4.05 10.13 -12.39
CA PHE A 333 -4.82 11.36 -12.29
C PHE A 333 -5.95 11.38 -13.33
N ALA A 334 -7.13 11.80 -12.89
CA ALA A 334 -8.33 11.84 -13.70
C ALA A 334 -8.20 12.89 -14.81
N LYS A 335 -8.66 12.55 -16.03
CA LYS A 335 -8.66 13.46 -17.18
C LYS A 335 -9.57 14.68 -17.00
N SER A 336 -10.48 14.63 -16.01
CA SER A 336 -11.25 15.80 -15.56
C SER A 336 -10.38 16.90 -14.96
N ASN A 337 -9.09 16.62 -14.72
CA ASN A 337 -8.09 17.56 -14.25
C ASN A 337 -8.43 18.23 -12.90
N ASN A 338 -9.06 17.46 -11.99
CA ASN A 338 -9.49 17.92 -10.68
C ASN A 338 -8.53 17.52 -9.54
N GLY A 339 -7.38 16.92 -9.86
CA GLY A 339 -6.40 16.40 -8.91
C GLY A 339 -6.76 15.08 -8.25
N ASN A 340 -7.96 14.55 -8.51
CA ASN A 340 -8.34 13.22 -8.04
C ASN A 340 -7.81 12.14 -9.00
N LYS A 341 -7.72 10.91 -8.49
CA LYS A 341 -7.41 9.74 -9.31
C LYS A 341 -8.70 9.04 -9.74
N ASP A 342 -8.66 8.40 -10.91
CA ASP A 342 -9.76 7.59 -11.43
C ASP A 342 -9.18 6.30 -12.04
N ILE A 343 -9.85 5.16 -11.83
CA ILE A 343 -9.35 3.85 -12.33
C ILE A 343 -9.64 3.61 -13.81
N LYS A 344 -10.59 4.35 -14.39
CA LYS A 344 -11.01 4.23 -15.80
C LYS A 344 -10.66 5.48 -16.60
N GLU A 345 -11.06 6.65 -16.12
CA GLU A 345 -10.96 7.92 -16.83
C GLU A 345 -9.70 8.71 -16.43
N ASN A 346 -8.54 8.07 -16.59
CA ASN A 346 -7.23 8.64 -16.26
C ASN A 346 -6.33 8.82 -17.49
N TYR A 347 -5.25 9.59 -17.31
CA TYR A 347 -4.30 9.90 -18.38
C TYR A 347 -3.53 8.68 -18.89
N GLU A 348 -3.14 7.73 -18.02
CA GLU A 348 -2.50 6.48 -18.43
C GLU A 348 -3.36 5.73 -19.47
N ASN A 349 -4.65 5.55 -19.19
CA ASN A 349 -5.59 4.93 -20.11
C ASN A 349 -5.86 5.82 -21.33
N GLU A 350 -5.93 7.14 -21.19
CA GLU A 350 -6.14 8.05 -22.32
C GLU A 350 -5.05 7.89 -23.39
N PHE A 351 -3.78 7.88 -22.96
CA PHE A 351 -2.64 7.78 -23.88
C PHE A 351 -2.49 6.37 -24.45
N ILE A 352 -2.86 5.33 -23.73
CA ILE A 352 -2.83 3.95 -24.24
C ILE A 352 -3.98 3.69 -25.21
N ASP A 353 -5.22 4.04 -24.83
CA ASP A 353 -6.42 3.55 -25.49
C ASP A 353 -6.78 4.32 -26.75
N ASN A 354 -6.51 5.63 -26.77
CA ASN A 354 -7.03 6.54 -27.80
C ASN A 354 -5.98 6.99 -28.81
N LYS A 355 -4.70 6.69 -28.57
CA LYS A 355 -3.60 7.19 -29.40
C LYS A 355 -3.04 6.14 -30.34
N GLU A 356 -2.82 4.90 -29.89
CA GLU A 356 -2.25 3.86 -30.75
C GLU A 356 -2.89 2.48 -30.50
N PHE A 357 -3.80 2.07 -31.39
CA PHE A 357 -4.62 0.87 -31.23
C PHE A 357 -3.79 -0.43 -31.07
N GLN A 358 -2.61 -0.52 -31.70
CA GLN A 358 -1.74 -1.69 -31.51
C GLN A 358 -1.19 -1.77 -30.09
N ILE A 359 -0.78 -0.65 -29.51
CA ILE A 359 -0.27 -0.57 -28.15
C ILE A 359 -1.38 -0.94 -27.15
N LYS A 360 -2.59 -0.39 -27.34
CA LYS A 360 -3.76 -0.77 -26.54
C LYS A 360 -3.95 -2.29 -26.49
N ASN A 361 -4.02 -2.94 -27.66
CA ASN A 361 -4.22 -4.39 -27.72
C ASN A 361 -3.09 -5.17 -27.05
N ILE A 362 -1.83 -4.72 -27.16
CA ILE A 362 -0.70 -5.36 -26.49
C ILE A 362 -0.87 -5.29 -24.97
N VAL A 363 -1.21 -4.10 -24.44
CA VAL A 363 -1.43 -3.90 -23.00
C VAL A 363 -2.60 -4.75 -22.51
N GLU A 364 -3.77 -4.67 -23.16
CA GLU A 364 -4.96 -5.44 -22.76
C GLU A 364 -4.72 -6.95 -22.80
N ASN A 365 -4.10 -7.46 -23.87
CA ASN A 365 -3.78 -8.88 -23.97
C ASN A 365 -2.78 -9.33 -22.91
N PHE A 366 -1.80 -8.49 -22.58
CA PHE A 366 -0.81 -8.79 -21.55
C PHE A 366 -1.44 -8.79 -20.15
N THR A 367 -2.22 -7.77 -19.80
CA THR A 367 -2.88 -7.71 -18.49
C THR A 367 -3.90 -8.84 -18.34
N ASN A 368 -4.69 -9.13 -19.37
CA ASN A 368 -5.63 -10.26 -19.34
C ASN A 368 -4.90 -11.61 -19.26
N TYR A 369 -3.73 -11.74 -19.89
CA TYR A 369 -2.92 -12.95 -19.77
C TYR A 369 -2.48 -13.19 -18.31
N LEU A 370 -2.08 -12.13 -17.61
CA LEU A 370 -1.65 -12.21 -16.21
C LEU A 370 -2.78 -12.55 -15.22
N GLU A 371 -4.05 -12.42 -15.60
CA GLU A 371 -5.19 -12.86 -14.77
C GLU A 371 -5.40 -14.39 -14.81
N ASN A 372 -4.68 -15.14 -15.66
CA ASN A 372 -4.85 -16.58 -15.75
C ASN A 372 -4.32 -17.29 -14.48
N SER A 373 -5.12 -18.16 -13.88
CA SER A 373 -4.84 -18.77 -12.58
C SER A 373 -3.74 -19.83 -12.56
N ASN A 374 -3.20 -20.23 -13.71
CA ASN A 374 -2.30 -21.39 -13.86
C ASN A 374 -0.93 -21.03 -14.47
N LEU A 375 -0.50 -19.78 -14.34
CA LEU A 375 0.81 -19.36 -14.86
C LEU A 375 1.96 -19.79 -13.94
N THR A 376 3.09 -20.09 -14.56
CA THR A 376 4.39 -20.18 -13.88
C THR A 376 5.21 -18.89 -14.11
N ILE A 377 6.29 -18.72 -13.34
CA ILE A 377 7.22 -17.60 -13.53
C ILE A 377 7.85 -17.64 -14.93
N GLU A 378 8.11 -18.83 -15.49
CA GLU A 378 8.69 -18.95 -16.83
C GLU A 378 7.67 -18.55 -17.91
N ASP A 379 6.40 -18.94 -17.76
CA ASP A 379 5.32 -18.51 -18.67
C ASP A 379 5.17 -16.98 -18.72
N ILE A 380 5.31 -16.31 -17.56
CA ILE A 380 5.28 -14.85 -17.46
C ILE A 380 6.51 -14.26 -18.15
N LYS A 381 7.70 -14.83 -17.90
CA LYS A 381 8.94 -14.37 -18.53
C LYS A 381 8.88 -14.45 -20.05
N GLU A 382 8.46 -15.58 -20.62
CA GLU A 382 8.31 -15.75 -22.07
C GLU A 382 7.33 -14.73 -22.66
N GLN A 383 6.20 -14.50 -21.99
CA GLN A 383 5.22 -13.52 -22.43
C GLN A 383 5.75 -12.08 -22.34
N VAL A 384 6.50 -11.74 -21.29
CA VAL A 384 7.19 -10.45 -21.15
C VAL A 384 8.19 -10.24 -22.30
N GLU A 385 9.01 -11.23 -22.62
CA GLU A 385 9.99 -11.12 -23.71
C GLU A 385 9.33 -10.81 -25.06
N LYS A 386 8.18 -11.43 -25.31
CA LYS A 386 7.40 -11.29 -26.53
C LYS A 386 6.69 -9.93 -26.60
N GLU A 387 5.93 -9.56 -25.57
CA GLU A 387 5.11 -8.35 -25.61
C GLU A 387 5.94 -7.08 -25.46
N ALA A 388 7.06 -7.10 -24.70
CA ALA A 388 7.97 -5.95 -24.62
C ALA A 388 8.56 -5.57 -25.99
N LYS A 389 8.92 -6.58 -26.80
CA LYS A 389 9.42 -6.36 -28.16
C LYS A 389 8.33 -5.81 -29.09
N LYS A 390 7.13 -6.40 -29.05
CA LYS A 390 5.99 -5.90 -29.84
C LYS A 390 5.62 -4.47 -29.48
N LEU A 391 5.75 -4.09 -28.21
CA LEU A 391 5.45 -2.73 -27.75
C LEU A 391 6.38 -1.71 -28.41
N TRP A 392 7.68 -2.00 -28.47
CA TRP A 392 8.65 -1.18 -29.21
C TRP A 392 8.32 -1.09 -30.70
N GLU A 393 8.02 -2.23 -31.34
CA GLU A 393 7.66 -2.29 -32.77
C GLU A 393 6.38 -1.49 -33.08
N ALA A 394 5.35 -1.59 -32.23
CA ALA A 394 4.10 -0.85 -32.36
C ALA A 394 4.32 0.67 -32.24
N ALA A 395 5.15 1.11 -31.29
CA ALA A 395 5.48 2.53 -31.12
C ALA A 395 6.19 3.10 -32.35
N ILE A 396 7.15 2.36 -32.93
CA ILE A 396 7.80 2.75 -34.19
C ILE A 396 6.76 2.89 -35.31
N ILE A 397 5.90 1.88 -35.48
CA ILE A 397 4.89 1.87 -36.54
C ILE A 397 3.95 3.06 -36.41
N GLY A 398 3.47 3.36 -35.20
CA GLY A 398 2.59 4.50 -34.94
C GLY A 398 3.24 5.82 -35.34
N VAL A 399 4.43 6.11 -34.81
CA VAL A 399 5.17 7.35 -35.11
C VAL A 399 5.52 7.47 -36.58
N GLN A 400 5.99 6.40 -37.23
CA GLN A 400 6.36 6.44 -38.65
C GLN A 400 5.16 6.57 -39.59
N LYS A 401 3.93 6.25 -39.13
CA LYS A 401 2.68 6.50 -39.86
C LYS A 401 2.10 7.89 -39.62
N GLY A 402 2.75 8.72 -38.79
CA GLY A 402 2.35 10.10 -38.54
C GLY A 402 1.69 10.35 -37.19
N ASN A 403 1.53 9.33 -36.34
CA ASN A 403 1.12 9.52 -34.95
C ASN A 403 2.33 9.96 -34.11
N LEU A 404 2.72 11.23 -34.23
CA LEU A 404 3.92 11.80 -33.61
C LEU A 404 3.73 11.98 -32.09
N ASP A 405 3.69 10.87 -31.36
CA ASP A 405 3.44 10.81 -29.92
C ASP A 405 4.24 9.68 -29.26
N ASP A 406 5.03 9.99 -28.25
CA ASP A 406 5.86 9.05 -27.47
C ASP A 406 5.18 8.57 -26.17
N ARG A 407 4.17 9.31 -25.69
CA ARG A 407 3.42 8.99 -24.47
C ARG A 407 2.76 7.61 -24.49
N PRO A 408 2.21 7.09 -25.61
CA PRO A 408 1.60 5.75 -25.62
C PRO A 408 2.59 4.65 -25.23
N LEU A 409 3.85 4.73 -25.69
CA LEU A 409 4.90 3.78 -25.31
C LEU A 409 5.25 3.93 -23.83
N TYR A 410 5.44 5.16 -23.36
CA TYR A 410 5.80 5.45 -21.97
C TYR A 410 4.75 4.91 -20.98
N TRP A 411 3.48 5.26 -21.17
CA TRP A 411 2.41 4.85 -20.26
C TRP A 411 2.08 3.35 -20.33
N ALA A 412 2.14 2.74 -21.52
CA ALA A 412 2.00 1.29 -21.65
C ALA A 412 3.06 0.53 -20.84
N ARG A 413 4.31 1.02 -20.85
CA ARG A 413 5.40 0.43 -20.08
C ARG A 413 5.16 0.52 -18.57
N ASN A 414 4.66 1.66 -18.08
CA ASN A 414 4.32 1.83 -16.67
C ASN A 414 3.19 0.89 -16.27
N LYS A 415 2.08 0.87 -17.02
CA LYS A 415 0.92 0.00 -16.75
C LYS A 415 1.26 -1.49 -16.73
N MET A 416 2.04 -1.96 -17.70
CA MET A 416 2.47 -3.37 -17.76
C MET A 416 3.41 -3.74 -16.61
N GLN A 417 4.30 -2.84 -16.19
CA GLN A 417 5.17 -3.09 -15.03
C GLN A 417 4.39 -3.12 -13.71
N VAL A 418 3.40 -2.26 -13.53
CA VAL A 418 2.49 -2.33 -12.37
C VAL A 418 1.78 -3.68 -12.33
N ALA A 419 1.26 -4.16 -13.47
CA ALA A 419 0.62 -5.47 -13.54
C ALA A 419 1.57 -6.62 -13.14
N LEU A 420 2.83 -6.58 -13.58
CA LEU A 420 3.86 -7.55 -13.15
C LEU A 420 4.12 -7.49 -11.65
N LYS A 421 4.29 -6.29 -11.09
CA LYS A 421 4.54 -6.10 -9.65
C LYS A 421 3.35 -6.51 -8.79
N ARG A 422 2.14 -6.50 -9.32
CA ARG A 422 0.93 -6.93 -8.59
C ARG A 422 0.61 -8.41 -8.71
N HIS A 423 1.34 -9.16 -9.55
CA HIS A 423 1.09 -10.59 -9.74
C HIS A 423 1.60 -11.41 -8.54
N TYR A 424 0.71 -12.20 -7.91
CA TYR A 424 0.96 -12.87 -6.62
C TYR A 424 2.20 -13.77 -6.58
N LEU A 425 2.57 -14.38 -7.72
CA LEU A 425 3.80 -15.20 -7.82
C LEU A 425 5.07 -14.44 -7.42
N PHE A 426 5.06 -13.11 -7.51
CA PHE A 426 6.18 -12.26 -7.15
C PHE A 426 6.05 -11.62 -5.76
N LYS A 427 5.08 -12.03 -4.93
CA LYS A 427 4.89 -11.44 -3.59
C LYS A 427 6.15 -11.51 -2.72
N ASN A 428 6.96 -12.55 -2.87
CA ASN A 428 8.22 -12.67 -2.12
C ASN A 428 9.34 -11.78 -2.68
N ASP A 429 9.22 -11.34 -3.92
CA ASP A 429 10.19 -10.50 -4.63
C ASP A 429 10.01 -9.00 -4.33
N ILE A 430 9.00 -8.64 -3.53
CA ILE A 430 8.61 -7.24 -3.26
C ILE A 430 8.80 -6.92 -1.77
N ASP A 431 9.32 -5.73 -1.50
CA ASP A 431 9.22 -5.05 -0.21
C ASP A 431 7.96 -4.17 -0.26
N PHE A 432 6.86 -4.65 0.30
CA PHE A 432 5.56 -3.96 0.22
C PHE A 432 5.51 -2.71 1.10
N GLU A 433 6.28 -2.65 2.18
CA GLU A 433 6.33 -1.46 3.04
C GLU A 433 6.92 -0.27 2.28
N LYS A 434 7.94 -0.53 1.44
CA LYS A 434 8.61 0.50 0.65
C LYS A 434 8.13 0.59 -0.79
N SER A 435 7.32 -0.38 -1.24
CA SER A 435 6.92 -0.52 -2.64
C SER A 435 8.13 -0.61 -3.59
N ILE A 436 9.09 -1.46 -3.23
CA ILE A 436 10.34 -1.67 -3.98
C ILE A 436 10.48 -3.14 -4.39
N VAL A 437 10.93 -3.37 -5.63
CA VAL A 437 11.32 -4.70 -6.09
C VAL A 437 12.69 -5.05 -5.49
N LYS A 438 12.77 -6.16 -4.76
CA LYS A 438 14.00 -6.62 -4.12
C LYS A 438 15.03 -7.02 -5.17
N LYS A 439 16.30 -6.71 -4.87
CA LYS A 439 17.45 -7.05 -5.71
C LYS A 439 17.67 -8.57 -5.79
N ASN A 440 18.21 -9.03 -6.91
CA ASN A 440 18.56 -10.42 -7.23
C ASN A 440 17.37 -11.39 -7.28
N THR A 441 16.16 -10.89 -7.53
CA THR A 441 14.92 -11.68 -7.59
C THR A 441 14.53 -12.07 -9.02
N ASN A 442 13.49 -12.91 -9.18
CA ASN A 442 12.96 -13.24 -10.50
C ASN A 442 12.25 -12.03 -11.11
N LEU A 443 11.45 -11.31 -10.32
CA LEU A 443 10.76 -10.10 -10.77
C LEU A 443 11.75 -9.03 -11.26
N GLU A 444 12.86 -8.77 -10.55
CA GLU A 444 13.85 -7.79 -11.02
C GLU A 444 14.41 -8.15 -12.41
N LYS A 445 14.74 -9.42 -12.64
CA LYS A 445 15.27 -9.90 -13.92
C LYS A 445 14.23 -9.79 -15.04
N ILE A 446 12.97 -10.11 -14.75
CA ILE A 446 11.85 -9.99 -15.70
C ILE A 446 11.60 -8.52 -16.04
N ILE A 447 11.58 -7.62 -15.06
CA ILE A 447 11.45 -6.17 -15.29
C ILE A 447 12.63 -5.64 -16.09
N THR A 448 13.86 -6.07 -15.79
CA THR A 448 15.04 -5.68 -16.56
C THR A 448 14.91 -6.14 -18.02
N THR A 449 14.45 -7.37 -18.25
CA THR A 449 14.19 -7.89 -19.60
C THR A 449 13.10 -7.09 -20.33
N PHE A 450 12.03 -6.73 -19.62
CA PHE A 450 10.97 -5.87 -20.14
C PHE A 450 11.52 -4.50 -20.55
N GLU A 451 12.26 -3.83 -19.67
CA GLU A 451 12.91 -2.54 -19.90
C GLU A 451 13.85 -2.59 -21.12
N GLU A 452 14.77 -3.55 -21.15
CA GLU A 452 15.76 -3.69 -22.23
C GLU A 452 15.14 -3.95 -23.62
N LYS A 453 14.04 -4.71 -23.68
CA LYS A 453 13.37 -5.02 -24.95
C LYS A 453 12.41 -3.91 -25.39
N SER A 454 11.65 -3.33 -24.47
CA SER A 454 10.70 -2.23 -24.76
C SER A 454 11.39 -0.90 -25.08
N ARG A 455 12.67 -0.74 -24.71
CA ARG A 455 13.53 0.41 -25.03
C ARG A 455 14.55 0.15 -26.13
N ASN A 456 14.55 -1.07 -26.67
CA ASN A 456 15.44 -1.54 -27.73
C ASN A 456 16.94 -1.64 -27.39
N TYR A 457 17.33 -1.72 -26.11
CA TYR A 457 18.72 -1.94 -25.72
C TYR A 457 19.28 -3.27 -26.23
N THR A 458 18.41 -4.26 -26.42
CA THR A 458 18.77 -5.59 -26.92
C THR A 458 18.44 -5.82 -28.40
N GLY A 459 17.74 -4.90 -29.06
CA GLY A 459 17.29 -5.04 -30.44
C GLY A 459 18.04 -4.17 -31.46
N ILE A 460 19.11 -3.46 -31.05
CA ILE A 460 19.99 -2.74 -31.97
C ILE A 460 20.66 -3.72 -32.94
N ASP A 461 20.31 -3.61 -34.22
CA ASP A 461 20.81 -4.49 -35.28
C ASP A 461 21.28 -3.69 -36.50
N PHE A 462 22.59 -3.65 -36.70
CA PHE A 462 23.21 -3.03 -37.87
C PHE A 462 23.55 -4.00 -39.01
N SER A 463 23.14 -5.28 -38.91
CA SER A 463 23.38 -6.28 -39.98
C SER A 463 22.63 -5.93 -41.27
N LYS A 464 21.51 -5.21 -41.14
CA LYS A 464 20.67 -4.74 -42.26
C LYS A 464 21.17 -3.45 -42.91
N ALA A 465 22.28 -2.88 -42.44
CA ALA A 465 22.83 -1.65 -43.00
C ALA A 465 23.25 -1.85 -44.47
N PRO A 466 22.72 -1.07 -45.43
CA PRO A 466 23.13 -1.17 -46.83
C PRO A 466 24.64 -0.94 -47.00
N LYS A 467 25.26 -1.63 -47.97
CA LYS A 467 26.69 -1.50 -48.24
C LYS A 467 27.05 -0.03 -48.52
N GLY A 468 28.10 0.45 -47.86
CA GLY A 468 28.57 1.83 -48.00
C GLY A 468 27.88 2.85 -47.11
N THR A 469 26.93 2.43 -46.27
CA THR A 469 26.35 3.31 -45.24
C THR A 469 27.21 3.32 -43.97
N LYS A 470 27.19 4.46 -43.28
CA LYS A 470 27.64 4.65 -41.91
C LYS A 470 26.52 4.27 -40.95
N LYS A 471 26.89 3.62 -39.86
CA LYS A 471 25.97 3.11 -38.86
C LYS A 471 25.82 4.14 -37.74
N ILE A 472 24.62 4.70 -37.57
CA ILE A 472 24.34 5.69 -36.53
C ILE A 472 23.46 5.06 -35.46
N LEU A 473 23.91 5.09 -34.21
CA LEU A 473 23.07 4.81 -33.04
C LEU A 473 22.54 6.13 -32.48
N ILE A 474 21.23 6.23 -32.32
CA ILE A 474 20.60 7.40 -31.69
C ILE A 474 19.89 7.05 -30.40
N THR A 475 19.85 7.98 -29.44
CA THR A 475 19.04 7.82 -28.23
C THR A 475 18.16 9.03 -27.99
N GLY A 476 16.97 8.81 -27.45
CA GLY A 476 16.06 9.84 -26.95
C GLY A 476 15.63 9.53 -25.52
N PHE A 477 14.84 10.42 -24.91
CA PHE A 477 14.35 10.26 -23.55
C PHE A 477 12.83 10.05 -23.48
N ASP A 478 12.37 9.44 -22.40
CA ASP A 478 10.96 9.41 -22.02
C ASP A 478 10.42 10.84 -21.72
N PRO A 479 9.09 11.05 -21.77
CA PRO A 479 8.45 12.22 -21.17
C PRO A 479 8.79 12.38 -19.68
N PHE A 480 8.89 13.62 -19.20
CA PHE A 480 9.19 13.96 -17.81
C PHE A 480 8.56 15.30 -17.41
N VAL A 481 8.58 15.62 -16.11
CA VAL A 481 7.88 16.78 -15.49
C VAL A 481 6.36 16.70 -15.71
N LEU A 482 5.74 15.59 -15.29
CA LEU A 482 4.35 15.24 -15.65
C LEU A 482 3.32 15.53 -14.55
N ASN A 483 3.75 15.78 -13.32
CA ASN A 483 2.84 15.94 -12.18
C ASN A 483 2.43 17.41 -11.98
N GLN A 484 1.47 17.86 -12.79
CA GLN A 484 0.94 19.23 -12.72
C GLN A 484 0.25 19.58 -11.39
N PHE A 485 -0.22 18.59 -10.63
CA PHE A 485 -0.91 18.87 -9.36
C PHE A 485 0.07 19.16 -8.22
N LYS A 486 1.31 18.69 -8.32
CA LYS A 486 2.37 18.97 -7.35
C LYS A 486 3.35 20.04 -7.83
N PHE A 487 3.67 20.06 -9.12
CA PHE A 487 4.79 20.84 -9.67
C PHE A 487 4.36 21.80 -10.80
N ASN A 488 3.12 22.32 -10.79
CA ASN A 488 2.63 23.27 -11.80
C ASN A 488 3.55 24.49 -11.98
N LYS A 489 4.08 25.06 -10.90
CA LYS A 489 4.95 26.24 -10.96
C LYS A 489 6.31 25.96 -11.59
N LEU A 490 6.70 24.69 -11.67
CA LEU A 490 7.85 24.22 -12.43
C LEU A 490 7.50 23.87 -13.89
N GLY A 491 6.29 24.19 -14.35
CA GLY A 491 5.83 23.91 -15.70
C GLY A 491 5.42 22.45 -15.93
N ALA A 492 5.15 21.69 -14.86
CA ALA A 492 4.73 20.31 -15.00
C ALA A 492 3.37 20.19 -15.72
N ASP A 493 3.31 19.34 -16.74
CA ASP A 493 2.10 19.05 -17.52
C ASP A 493 2.13 17.58 -17.96
N ILE A 494 1.07 16.84 -17.63
CA ILE A 494 0.95 15.43 -17.98
C ILE A 494 0.84 15.20 -19.50
N ASN A 495 0.50 16.25 -20.25
CA ASN A 495 0.45 16.23 -21.71
C ASN A 495 1.83 16.45 -22.34
N THR A 496 2.87 16.71 -21.56
CA THR A 496 4.23 16.92 -22.08
C THR A 496 4.69 15.70 -22.91
N GLN A 497 5.09 15.96 -24.15
CA GLN A 497 5.77 15.00 -25.02
C GLN A 497 7.28 15.23 -24.95
N ASN A 498 8.09 14.24 -25.32
CA ASN A 498 9.52 14.43 -25.51
C ASN A 498 9.90 14.35 -27.00
N PRO A 499 10.19 15.48 -27.66
CA PRO A 499 10.60 15.50 -29.05
C PRO A 499 11.78 14.57 -29.38
N SER A 500 12.67 14.31 -28.42
CA SER A 500 13.76 13.35 -28.61
C SER A 500 13.27 11.90 -28.71
N GLY A 501 12.28 11.51 -27.90
CA GLY A 501 11.63 10.20 -27.95
C GLY A 501 10.92 9.97 -29.29
N ILE A 502 10.16 10.96 -29.74
CA ILE A 502 9.47 10.93 -31.05
C ILE A 502 10.48 10.86 -32.20
N THR A 503 11.55 11.66 -32.15
CA THR A 503 12.61 11.67 -33.17
C THR A 503 13.26 10.30 -33.32
N VAL A 504 13.59 9.63 -32.21
CA VAL A 504 14.25 8.33 -32.31
C VAL A 504 13.34 7.20 -32.81
N LEU A 505 12.05 7.22 -32.44
CA LEU A 505 11.05 6.32 -33.02
C LEU A 505 10.86 6.57 -34.51
N TYR A 506 10.81 7.83 -34.93
CA TYR A 506 10.64 8.22 -36.33
C TYR A 506 11.78 7.75 -37.23
N PHE A 507 13.03 7.80 -36.75
CA PHE A 507 14.20 7.46 -37.55
C PHE A 507 14.69 6.01 -37.41
N HIS A 508 14.21 5.26 -36.42
CA HIS A 508 14.61 3.86 -36.23
C HIS A 508 14.46 3.02 -37.51
N GLY A 509 15.53 2.32 -37.89
CA GLY A 509 15.54 1.41 -39.04
C GLY A 509 15.59 2.08 -40.41
N LYS A 510 15.61 3.41 -40.50
CA LYS A 510 15.67 4.14 -41.78
C LYS A 510 17.10 4.28 -42.29
N THR A 511 17.23 4.37 -43.62
CA THR A 511 18.43 4.85 -44.30
C THR A 511 18.20 6.28 -44.80
N ILE A 512 18.99 7.23 -44.31
CA ILE A 512 18.95 8.64 -44.70
C ILE A 512 20.29 8.99 -45.36
N GLY A 513 20.29 9.16 -46.68
CA GLY A 513 21.53 9.30 -47.44
C GLY A 513 22.47 8.11 -47.19
N LYS A 514 23.63 8.37 -46.57
CA LYS A 514 24.59 7.32 -46.17
C LYS A 514 24.45 6.89 -44.71
N ALA A 515 23.49 7.38 -43.95
CA ALA A 515 23.26 6.98 -42.57
C ALA A 515 22.25 5.82 -42.48
N TYR A 516 22.61 4.69 -41.87
CA TYR A 516 21.66 3.67 -41.43
C TYR A 516 21.49 3.75 -39.92
N ILE A 517 20.25 3.87 -39.47
CA ILE A 517 19.93 4.33 -38.11
C ILE A 517 19.35 3.18 -37.28
N GLN A 518 19.91 3.01 -36.08
CA GLN A 518 19.32 2.24 -35.00
C GLN A 518 19.08 3.18 -33.82
N ALA A 519 18.11 2.86 -32.98
CA ALA A 519 17.62 3.78 -31.95
C ALA A 519 17.36 3.06 -30.62
N ALA A 520 17.42 3.79 -29.52
CA ALA A 520 16.96 3.37 -28.21
C ALA A 520 16.32 4.55 -27.45
N ILE A 521 15.45 4.28 -26.49
CA ILE A 521 14.90 5.29 -25.57
C ILE A 521 15.46 5.07 -24.17
N VAL A 522 15.85 6.13 -23.50
CA VAL A 522 16.46 6.13 -22.17
C VAL A 522 15.50 6.74 -21.14
N PRO A 523 15.36 6.16 -19.94
CA PRO A 523 14.53 6.75 -18.88
C PRO A 523 15.08 8.08 -18.38
N VAL A 524 14.20 8.95 -17.90
CA VAL A 524 14.57 10.12 -17.09
C VAL A 524 14.59 9.70 -15.63
N ARG A 525 15.55 8.85 -15.25
CA ARG A 525 15.71 8.29 -13.88
C ARG A 525 17.19 8.14 -13.51
N TYR A 526 17.61 8.73 -12.39
CA TYR A 526 19.01 8.71 -11.93
C TYR A 526 19.51 7.32 -11.58
N GLU A 527 18.67 6.51 -10.94
CA GLU A 527 19.10 5.18 -10.51
C GLU A 527 19.36 4.23 -11.67
N ASP A 528 18.66 4.36 -12.79
CA ASP A 528 18.97 3.60 -14.00
C ASP A 528 20.38 3.95 -14.50
N PHE A 529 20.74 5.24 -14.50
CA PHE A 529 22.09 5.69 -14.84
C PHE A 529 23.13 5.17 -13.85
N ASP A 530 22.83 5.17 -12.55
CA ASP A 530 23.68 4.59 -11.52
C ASP A 530 23.84 3.07 -11.68
N ASN A 531 22.83 2.40 -12.25
CA ASN A 531 22.85 0.99 -12.65
C ASN A 531 23.47 0.76 -14.04
N CYS A 532 24.22 1.73 -14.55
CA CYS A 532 25.07 1.61 -15.74
C CYS A 532 24.32 1.38 -17.07
N ILE A 533 23.07 1.83 -17.22
CA ILE A 533 22.32 1.59 -18.47
C ILE A 533 23.03 2.18 -19.71
N VAL A 534 23.65 3.35 -19.59
CA VAL A 534 24.33 4.04 -20.70
C VAL A 534 25.62 3.31 -21.04
N GLU A 535 26.40 2.96 -20.01
CA GLU A 535 27.64 2.19 -20.13
C GLU A 535 27.40 0.84 -20.79
N ASN A 536 26.35 0.11 -20.40
CA ASN A 536 25.99 -1.19 -20.95
C ASN A 536 25.54 -1.06 -22.42
N LEU A 537 24.74 -0.04 -22.74
CA LEU A 537 24.31 0.25 -24.11
C LEU A 537 25.50 0.50 -25.03
N VAL A 538 26.45 1.33 -24.59
CA VAL A 538 27.67 1.61 -25.36
C VAL A 538 28.56 0.38 -25.45
N GLU A 539 28.85 -0.29 -24.34
CA GLU A 539 29.74 -1.45 -24.30
C GLU A 539 29.29 -2.56 -25.24
N LYS A 540 28.00 -2.86 -25.27
CA LYS A 540 27.42 -3.87 -26.15
C LYS A 540 27.49 -3.50 -27.64
N ASN A 541 27.41 -2.22 -27.97
CA ASN A 541 27.21 -1.75 -29.35
C ASN A 541 28.40 -0.98 -29.96
N ILE A 542 29.45 -0.67 -29.20
CA ILE A 542 30.57 0.20 -29.62
C ILE A 542 31.28 -0.28 -30.89
N ASN A 543 31.30 -1.60 -31.12
CA ASN A 543 31.88 -2.18 -32.32
C ASN A 543 30.96 -2.12 -33.54
N SER A 544 29.65 -1.96 -33.30
CA SER A 544 28.61 -2.07 -34.32
C SER A 544 28.22 -0.72 -34.94
N PHE A 545 28.26 0.39 -34.20
CA PHE A 545 27.99 1.73 -34.74
C PHE A 545 29.27 2.47 -35.14
N ASP A 546 29.18 3.48 -36.00
CA ASP A 546 30.26 4.43 -36.32
C ASP A 546 30.10 5.76 -35.56
N ILE A 547 28.86 6.24 -35.45
CA ILE A 547 28.49 7.47 -34.77
C ILE A 547 27.38 7.17 -33.76
N MET A 548 27.46 7.71 -32.55
CA MET A 548 26.36 7.77 -31.61
C MET A 548 25.95 9.22 -31.37
N ILE A 549 24.65 9.50 -31.46
CA ILE A 549 24.08 10.83 -31.20
C ILE A 549 23.02 10.66 -30.13
N THR A 550 23.28 11.19 -28.94
CA THR A 550 22.26 11.25 -27.89
C THR A 550 21.42 12.52 -28.11
N MET A 551 20.12 12.45 -27.90
CA MET A 551 19.20 13.58 -28.09
C MET A 551 18.32 13.79 -26.86
N SER A 552 18.01 15.05 -26.58
CA SER A 552 17.11 15.50 -25.51
C SER A 552 16.30 16.71 -25.99
N ARG A 553 15.29 17.10 -25.23
CA ARG A 553 14.51 18.32 -25.48
C ARG A 553 15.18 19.55 -24.86
N ASN A 554 15.03 20.69 -25.51
CA ASN A 554 15.39 22.03 -25.01
C ASN A 554 14.26 23.00 -25.38
N ASP A 555 13.98 23.96 -24.50
CA ASP A 555 12.85 24.89 -24.64
C ASP A 555 13.18 26.08 -25.56
N GLU A 556 14.46 26.24 -25.93
CA GLU A 556 14.93 27.36 -26.74
C GLU A 556 15.42 26.90 -28.12
N ASN A 557 16.69 26.48 -28.20
CA ASN A 557 17.45 26.37 -29.44
C ASN A 557 17.65 24.92 -29.86
N PHE A 558 18.10 24.75 -31.10
CA PHE A 558 18.57 23.47 -31.60
C PHE A 558 20.09 23.45 -31.52
N ASP A 559 20.66 22.68 -30.61
CA ASP A 559 22.05 22.81 -30.21
C ASP A 559 22.82 21.51 -30.41
N ILE A 560 24.03 21.60 -30.95
CA ILE A 560 25.01 20.52 -30.90
C ILE A 560 25.95 20.83 -29.76
N GLU A 561 25.97 19.95 -28.77
CA GLU A 561 26.69 20.19 -27.53
C GLU A 561 28.16 19.88 -27.68
N ARG A 562 29.01 20.84 -27.27
CA ARG A 562 30.45 20.63 -27.21
C ARG A 562 30.86 19.88 -25.96
N PHE A 563 30.32 20.24 -24.78
CA PHE A 563 30.85 19.77 -23.49
C PHE A 563 29.82 18.97 -22.71
N ALA A 564 30.23 17.77 -22.30
CA ALA A 564 29.55 17.02 -21.24
C ALA A 564 30.39 17.05 -19.97
N CYS A 565 29.76 17.24 -18.81
CA CYS A 565 30.40 17.47 -17.53
C CYS A 565 30.10 16.35 -16.52
N LYS A 566 30.99 16.19 -15.54
CA LYS A 566 30.90 15.16 -14.49
C LYS A 566 29.88 15.51 -13.42
N PHE A 567 29.73 16.79 -13.12
CA PHE A 567 28.79 17.26 -12.11
C PHE A 567 27.35 16.88 -12.48
N ARG A 568 26.63 16.32 -11.50
CA ARG A 568 25.20 16.03 -11.63
C ARG A 568 24.44 17.12 -10.88
N GLY A 569 23.64 17.89 -11.61
CA GLY A 569 22.71 18.88 -11.07
C GLY A 569 21.59 18.24 -10.26
N GLY A 570 20.84 19.07 -9.54
CA GLY A 570 19.86 18.60 -8.54
C GLY A 570 18.42 18.46 -9.01
N TYR A 571 18.07 18.77 -10.27
CA TYR A 571 16.66 18.74 -10.71
C TYR A 571 16.05 17.34 -10.58
N PHE A 572 14.76 17.24 -10.24
CA PHE A 572 14.12 15.94 -9.98
C PHE A 572 13.91 15.10 -11.25
N ASP A 573 13.91 13.78 -11.09
CA ASP A 573 13.65 12.80 -12.15
C ASP A 573 12.20 12.24 -12.09
N ASN A 574 11.87 11.27 -12.95
CA ASN A 574 10.53 10.67 -12.99
C ASN A 574 10.17 9.85 -11.74
N MET A 575 11.12 9.57 -10.85
CA MET A 575 10.89 8.94 -9.54
C MET A 575 10.83 9.98 -8.42
N CYS A 576 10.85 11.27 -8.76
CA CYS A 576 10.96 12.39 -7.82
C CYS A 576 12.27 12.38 -7.01
N ILE A 577 13.33 11.77 -7.55
CA ILE A 577 14.69 11.78 -6.96
C ILE A 577 15.40 13.05 -7.45
N GLY A 578 16.00 13.81 -6.55
CA GLY A 578 16.69 15.07 -6.85
C GLY A 578 17.37 15.64 -5.62
N ASP A 579 18.02 16.79 -5.74
CA ASP A 579 18.72 17.45 -4.64
C ASP A 579 18.35 18.94 -4.57
N THR A 580 17.60 19.30 -3.51
CA THR A 580 17.21 20.69 -3.23
C THR A 580 18.25 21.45 -2.42
N SER A 581 19.34 20.81 -1.97
CA SER A 581 20.30 21.42 -1.02
C SER A 581 21.03 22.65 -1.56
N ASN A 582 21.18 22.73 -2.88
CA ASN A 582 21.82 23.85 -3.58
C ASN A 582 20.80 24.90 -4.08
N ILE A 583 19.50 24.69 -3.87
CA ILE A 583 18.45 25.63 -4.27
C ILE A 583 18.24 26.65 -3.14
N PRO A 584 18.34 27.97 -3.42
CA PRO A 584 18.05 28.98 -2.41
C PRO A 584 16.64 28.84 -1.83
N ILE A 585 16.48 29.03 -0.52
CA ILE A 585 15.19 28.88 0.20
C ILE A 585 14.10 29.78 -0.44
N GLU A 586 14.48 30.96 -0.89
CA GLU A 586 13.61 31.94 -1.53
C GLU A 586 13.11 31.43 -2.89
N THR A 587 13.91 30.63 -3.59
CA THR A 587 13.52 29.96 -4.84
C THR A 587 12.53 28.84 -4.54
N LEU A 588 12.78 28.01 -3.52
CA LEU A 588 11.83 26.98 -3.08
C LEU A 588 10.47 27.60 -2.71
N LYS A 589 10.48 28.68 -1.92
CA LYS A 589 9.27 29.42 -1.55
C LYS A 589 8.53 30.00 -2.76
N TYR A 590 9.25 30.55 -3.73
CA TYR A 590 8.63 31.10 -4.94
C TYR A 590 7.85 30.02 -5.72
N PHE A 591 8.45 28.84 -5.85
CA PHE A 591 7.84 27.69 -6.51
C PHE A 591 6.88 26.87 -5.62
N GLU A 592 6.60 27.33 -4.39
CA GLU A 592 5.75 26.59 -3.41
C GLU A 592 6.23 25.16 -3.16
N MET A 593 7.54 25.00 -3.08
CA MET A 593 8.20 23.71 -2.85
C MET A 593 8.76 23.63 -1.43
N GLU A 594 8.74 22.41 -0.91
CA GLU A 594 9.42 22.04 0.34
C GLU A 594 10.70 21.26 0.03
N ALA A 595 11.68 21.32 0.93
CA ALA A 595 12.95 20.61 0.73
C ALA A 595 12.78 19.07 0.65
N THR A 596 11.68 18.55 1.20
CA THR A 596 11.29 17.13 1.20
C THR A 596 10.46 16.73 -0.02
N ASP A 597 10.19 17.63 -0.95
CA ASP A 597 9.43 17.27 -2.15
C ASP A 597 10.23 16.35 -3.07
N TRP A 598 11.57 16.39 -3.00
CA TRP A 598 12.47 15.54 -3.79
C TRP A 598 13.25 14.58 -2.90
N ASP A 599 13.35 13.32 -3.31
CA ASP A 599 14.11 12.29 -2.61
C ASP A 599 15.61 12.45 -2.83
N SER A 600 16.25 13.24 -1.98
CA SER A 600 17.71 13.42 -1.98
C SER A 600 18.47 12.23 -1.40
N SER A 601 17.81 11.29 -0.72
CA SER A 601 18.49 10.16 -0.09
C SER A 601 19.05 9.15 -1.11
N ARG A 602 18.45 9.13 -2.30
CA ARG A 602 18.85 8.26 -3.42
C ARG A 602 19.66 8.99 -4.48
N PHE A 603 19.71 10.32 -4.43
CA PHE A 603 20.49 11.15 -5.33
C PHE A 603 21.99 11.04 -5.02
N LYS A 604 22.82 10.86 -6.06
CA LYS A 604 24.27 10.63 -5.93
C LYS A 604 25.05 11.42 -6.96
N GLN A 605 26.20 11.97 -6.61
CA GLN A 605 27.13 12.54 -7.59
C GLN A 605 27.87 11.45 -8.38
N ILE A 606 28.30 11.77 -9.60
CA ILE A 606 29.09 10.85 -10.43
C ILE A 606 30.49 10.71 -9.83
N PRO A 607 30.93 9.51 -9.42
CA PRO A 607 32.15 9.38 -8.61
C PRO A 607 33.45 9.56 -9.41
N ASN A 608 33.48 9.06 -10.65
CA ASN A 608 34.72 8.87 -11.43
C ASN A 608 34.65 9.49 -12.83
N GLY A 609 35.81 9.71 -13.44
CA GLY A 609 35.96 10.27 -14.79
C GLY A 609 36.57 11.67 -14.79
N LYS A 610 36.85 12.20 -15.99
CA LYS A 610 37.32 13.58 -16.19
C LYS A 610 36.20 14.57 -15.86
N GLU A 611 36.55 15.80 -15.51
CA GLU A 611 35.56 16.85 -15.24
C GLU A 611 34.72 17.17 -16.48
N PHE A 612 35.34 17.19 -17.65
CA PHE A 612 34.65 17.42 -18.91
C PHE A 612 35.11 16.44 -20.00
N TYR A 613 34.19 16.11 -20.90
CA TYR A 613 34.45 15.46 -22.16
C TYR A 613 33.94 16.31 -23.31
N GLU A 614 34.68 16.36 -24.40
CA GLU A 614 34.24 17.02 -25.63
C GLU A 614 33.51 16.06 -26.57
N THR A 615 32.54 16.60 -27.30
CA THR A 615 31.96 15.94 -28.48
C THR A 615 33.04 15.57 -29.48
N SER A 616 32.89 14.39 -30.08
CA SER A 616 33.70 13.96 -31.22
C SER A 616 32.87 13.83 -32.51
N LEU A 617 31.66 14.42 -32.52
CA LEU A 617 30.91 14.60 -33.75
C LEU A 617 31.71 15.47 -34.73
N PRO A 618 31.62 15.22 -36.05
CA PRO A 618 32.35 16.00 -37.05
C PRO A 618 31.69 17.36 -37.28
N ILE A 619 31.84 18.29 -36.33
CA ILE A 619 31.12 19.58 -36.27
C ILE A 619 31.26 20.38 -37.57
N GLU A 620 32.46 20.50 -38.12
CA GLU A 620 32.70 21.22 -39.39
C GLU A 620 31.98 20.60 -40.58
N LYS A 621 31.78 19.27 -40.56
CA LYS A 621 30.97 18.60 -41.58
C LYS A 621 29.49 18.83 -41.35
N ILE A 622 29.03 18.75 -40.10
CA ILE A 622 27.61 18.87 -39.73
C ILE A 622 27.10 20.29 -40.01
N LEU A 623 27.79 21.30 -39.48
CA LEU A 623 27.40 22.71 -39.56
C LEU A 623 27.92 23.36 -40.83
N ARG A 624 27.37 22.92 -41.97
CA ARG A 624 27.68 23.46 -43.30
C ARG A 624 26.41 23.60 -44.14
N GLY A 625 26.50 24.36 -45.23
CA GLY A 625 25.39 24.57 -46.16
C GLY A 625 24.19 25.19 -45.44
N ASP A 626 23.05 24.51 -45.47
CA ASP A 626 21.83 24.97 -44.81
C ASP A 626 21.90 24.96 -43.28
N LEU A 627 22.87 24.24 -42.71
CA LEU A 627 23.13 24.22 -41.26
C LEU A 627 24.39 25.03 -40.89
N ALA A 628 24.92 25.84 -41.81
CA ALA A 628 26.08 26.67 -41.53
C ALA A 628 25.79 27.64 -40.35
N PRO A 629 26.79 27.95 -39.50
CA PRO A 629 26.55 28.73 -38.28
C PRO A 629 25.89 30.10 -38.52
N ASP A 630 26.17 30.75 -39.66
CA ASP A 630 25.59 32.03 -40.06
C ASP A 630 24.06 31.97 -40.29
N LYS A 631 23.49 30.77 -40.45
CA LYS A 631 22.04 30.57 -40.58
C LYS A 631 21.31 30.63 -39.24
N ASN A 632 22.02 30.44 -38.12
CA ASN A 632 21.43 30.40 -36.77
C ASN A 632 20.21 29.46 -36.66
N ILE A 633 20.23 28.34 -37.39
CA ILE A 633 19.22 27.29 -37.30
C ILE A 633 19.64 26.24 -36.26
N VAL A 634 20.93 25.89 -36.27
CA VAL A 634 21.57 24.99 -35.31
C VAL A 634 22.79 25.69 -34.74
N PHE A 635 22.94 25.67 -33.42
CA PHE A 635 24.08 26.27 -32.73
C PHE A 635 25.11 25.22 -32.35
N PHE A 636 26.39 25.54 -32.46
CA PHE A 636 27.42 24.78 -31.76
C PHE A 636 27.56 25.37 -30.36
N ASP A 637 26.89 24.77 -29.38
CA ASP A 637 26.98 25.28 -28.02
C ASP A 637 28.31 24.87 -27.39
N GLN A 638 29.08 25.88 -27.01
CA GLN A 638 30.39 25.76 -26.38
C GLN A 638 30.35 26.28 -24.94
N SER A 639 29.16 26.46 -24.38
CA SER A 639 28.98 26.95 -23.02
C SER A 639 29.55 25.97 -21.99
N ILE A 640 30.06 26.54 -20.89
CA ILE A 640 30.69 25.78 -19.80
C ILE A 640 30.75 26.65 -18.54
N ILE A 641 30.64 26.00 -17.38
CA ILE A 641 30.88 26.62 -16.07
C ILE A 641 31.77 25.69 -15.22
N ASP A 642 32.85 26.25 -14.66
CA ASP A 642 33.69 25.58 -13.67
C ASP A 642 33.77 26.34 -12.33
N ASP A 643 34.23 25.64 -11.28
CA ASP A 643 34.39 26.21 -9.94
C ASP A 643 35.61 27.14 -9.78
N ASN A 644 36.38 27.36 -10.84
CA ASN A 644 37.56 28.21 -10.88
C ASN A 644 37.32 29.53 -11.65
N GLY A 645 36.04 29.84 -11.93
CA GLY A 645 35.60 31.11 -12.50
C GLY A 645 35.55 31.14 -14.03
N LEU A 646 35.79 30.03 -14.73
CA LEU A 646 35.54 29.95 -16.16
C LEU A 646 34.02 29.91 -16.39
N LYS A 647 33.52 30.90 -17.13
CA LYS A 647 32.11 30.97 -17.54
C LYS A 647 32.03 31.37 -19.00
N ILE A 648 31.60 30.45 -19.85
CA ILE A 648 31.37 30.68 -21.28
C ILE A 648 29.89 30.50 -21.52
N PHE A 649 29.26 31.55 -22.06
CA PHE A 649 27.85 31.51 -22.42
C PHE A 649 27.59 31.00 -23.83
N HIS A 650 26.37 30.49 -24.01
CA HIS A 650 25.77 30.04 -25.26
C HIS A 650 25.93 31.09 -26.39
N PRO A 651 26.15 30.69 -27.66
CA PRO A 651 26.34 31.63 -28.78
C PRO A 651 25.13 32.54 -29.05
N ASN A 652 23.90 32.10 -28.79
CA ASN A 652 22.69 32.94 -28.85
C ASN A 652 22.58 33.97 -27.70
N LYS A 653 23.53 33.98 -26.75
CA LYS A 653 23.56 34.92 -25.63
C LYS A 653 24.81 35.83 -25.76
N GLU A 654 24.69 37.05 -25.26
CA GLU A 654 25.80 38.04 -25.16
C GLU A 654 26.48 38.46 -26.48
N GLY A 655 25.79 38.36 -27.63
CA GLY A 655 26.32 38.85 -28.92
C GLY A 655 27.48 38.03 -29.48
N LYS A 656 27.67 36.78 -29.00
CA LYS A 656 28.64 35.84 -29.58
C LYS A 656 28.18 35.38 -30.95
N THR A 657 29.13 35.15 -31.85
CA THR A 657 28.84 34.58 -33.16
C THR A 657 28.79 33.06 -33.06
N ASN A 658 27.70 32.45 -33.55
CA ASN A 658 27.66 31.02 -33.80
C ASN A 658 28.79 30.64 -34.77
N THR A 659 29.62 29.68 -34.41
CA THR A 659 30.79 29.29 -35.20
C THR A 659 31.21 27.87 -34.88
N THR A 660 31.83 27.20 -35.86
CA THR A 660 32.48 25.89 -35.64
C THR A 660 33.84 26.02 -34.94
N SER A 661 34.43 27.21 -34.92
CA SER A 661 35.72 27.47 -34.28
C SER A 661 35.60 27.35 -32.76
N LYS A 662 36.54 26.62 -32.15
CA LYS A 662 36.61 26.48 -30.69
C LYS A 662 36.98 27.82 -30.05
N TYR A 663 36.16 28.34 -29.14
CA TYR A 663 36.47 29.58 -28.42
C TYR A 663 37.71 29.47 -27.51
N PHE A 664 37.99 28.26 -27.02
CA PHE A 664 39.10 27.91 -26.14
C PHE A 664 39.36 26.41 -26.25
N THR A 665 40.51 25.95 -25.75
CA THR A 665 40.89 24.53 -25.73
C THR A 665 40.49 23.87 -24.40
N ILE A 666 40.25 22.56 -24.39
CA ILE A 666 39.90 21.85 -23.14
C ILE A 666 40.99 21.97 -22.06
N ASN A 667 42.24 22.22 -22.46
CA ASN A 667 43.37 22.41 -21.54
C ASN A 667 43.29 23.73 -20.77
N ASP A 668 42.46 24.67 -21.22
CA ASP A 668 42.25 25.97 -20.56
C ASP A 668 41.32 25.84 -19.34
N ILE A 669 40.57 24.74 -19.23
CA ILE A 669 39.68 24.45 -18.10
C ILE A 669 40.53 23.96 -16.92
N LYS A 670 40.37 24.60 -15.75
CA LYS A 670 41.17 24.30 -14.55
C LYS A 670 40.33 23.91 -13.34
N GLY A 671 39.06 24.33 -13.29
CA GLY A 671 38.15 24.01 -12.20
C GLY A 671 37.49 22.64 -12.36
N LYS A 672 36.78 22.24 -11.30
CA LYS A 672 35.80 21.15 -11.35
C LYS A 672 34.57 21.59 -12.10
N SER A 673 33.91 20.63 -12.72
CA SER A 673 32.70 20.87 -13.47
C SER A 673 31.57 21.40 -12.58
N ILE A 674 30.82 22.38 -13.09
CA ILE A 674 29.52 22.81 -12.59
C ILE A 674 28.47 22.58 -13.67
N GLU A 675 28.74 22.97 -14.91
CA GLU A 675 27.78 22.84 -16.01
C GLU A 675 28.52 22.63 -17.34
N GLY A 676 28.05 21.67 -18.15
CA GLY A 676 28.47 21.49 -19.55
C GLY A 676 27.57 22.28 -20.49
N SER A 677 27.79 22.18 -21.80
CA SER A 677 26.94 22.89 -22.75
C SER A 677 25.52 22.33 -22.77
N GLY A 678 25.40 21.01 -22.53
CA GLY A 678 24.10 20.35 -22.34
C GLY A 678 23.50 20.51 -20.94
N GLY A 679 23.99 21.45 -20.11
CA GLY A 679 23.58 21.63 -18.72
C GLY A 679 24.29 20.69 -17.74
N ASP A 680 23.62 20.36 -16.65
CA ASP A 680 24.09 19.46 -15.58
C ASP A 680 23.10 18.31 -15.25
N TYR A 681 22.01 18.19 -16.00
CA TYR A 681 20.98 17.17 -15.82
C TYR A 681 21.26 15.87 -16.63
N LEU A 682 20.26 14.99 -16.76
CA LEU A 682 20.41 13.69 -17.43
C LEU A 682 20.76 13.79 -18.93
N SER A 683 20.41 14.90 -19.60
CA SER A 683 20.82 15.22 -20.98
C SER A 683 22.35 15.35 -21.11
N ASN A 684 22.97 16.11 -20.20
CA ASN A 684 24.42 16.17 -20.06
C ASN A 684 25.00 14.79 -19.71
N GLU A 685 24.39 14.10 -18.74
CA GLU A 685 24.95 12.88 -18.17
C GLU A 685 25.03 11.72 -19.19
N ILE A 686 24.03 11.58 -20.09
CA ILE A 686 24.06 10.51 -21.09
C ILE A 686 25.25 10.69 -22.05
N MET A 687 25.54 11.93 -22.47
CA MET A 687 26.72 12.22 -23.28
C MET A 687 27.99 11.95 -22.51
N TYR A 688 28.06 12.38 -21.24
CA TYR A 688 29.21 12.19 -20.38
C TYR A 688 29.57 10.72 -20.26
N ARG A 689 28.61 9.87 -19.87
CA ARG A 689 28.81 8.43 -19.66
C ARG A 689 29.13 7.70 -20.95
N ALA A 690 28.44 8.01 -22.04
CA ALA A 690 28.69 7.37 -23.33
C ALA A 690 30.11 7.69 -23.85
N THR A 691 30.51 8.96 -23.73
CA THR A 691 31.82 9.45 -24.16
C THR A 691 32.94 8.87 -23.30
N ARG A 692 32.76 8.85 -21.98
CA ARG A 692 33.68 8.19 -21.05
C ARG A 692 33.86 6.71 -21.37
N LYS A 693 32.77 5.96 -21.57
CA LYS A 693 32.84 4.52 -21.89
C LYS A 693 33.52 4.27 -23.23
N ARG A 694 33.28 5.09 -24.26
CA ARG A 694 34.01 5.02 -25.54
C ARG A 694 35.52 5.17 -25.34
N ASP A 695 35.93 6.17 -24.56
CA ASP A 695 37.34 6.44 -24.27
C ASP A 695 37.98 5.29 -23.48
N GLU A 696 37.28 4.74 -22.48
CA GLU A 696 37.72 3.56 -21.71
C GLU A 696 37.93 2.32 -22.59
N LYS A 697 37.12 2.15 -23.64
CA LYS A 697 37.29 1.09 -24.64
C LYS A 697 38.36 1.40 -25.68
N GLY A 698 39.03 2.56 -25.62
CA GLY A 698 40.06 2.98 -26.58
C GLY A 698 39.51 3.33 -27.97
N MET A 699 38.21 3.61 -28.08
CA MET A 699 37.51 3.78 -29.36
C MET A 699 37.39 5.25 -29.82
N ASN A 700 37.97 6.17 -29.06
CA ASN A 700 37.89 7.62 -29.26
C ASN A 700 38.50 8.13 -30.58
N LYS A 701 39.32 7.32 -31.26
CA LYS A 701 39.89 7.64 -32.59
C LYS A 701 39.04 7.16 -33.76
N ILE A 702 38.07 6.28 -33.52
CA ILE A 702 37.34 5.54 -34.57
C ILE A 702 35.83 5.81 -34.49
N LYS A 703 35.31 6.07 -33.28
CA LYS A 703 33.89 6.24 -33.02
C LYS A 703 33.60 7.67 -32.59
N SER A 704 32.57 8.27 -33.19
CA SER A 704 32.10 9.60 -32.83
C SER A 704 30.94 9.54 -31.85
N ILE A 705 30.97 10.33 -30.78
CA ILE A 705 29.86 10.48 -29.83
C ILE A 705 29.67 11.96 -29.53
N GLY A 706 28.42 12.40 -29.50
CA GLY A 706 28.03 13.71 -28.99
C GLY A 706 26.54 13.79 -28.73
N HIS A 707 26.09 14.99 -28.39
CA HIS A 707 24.73 15.25 -27.95
C HIS A 707 24.11 16.40 -28.72
N ILE A 708 22.79 16.33 -28.86
CA ILE A 708 21.98 17.33 -29.53
C ILE A 708 20.76 17.64 -28.67
N HIS A 709 20.58 18.91 -28.35
CA HIS A 709 19.33 19.43 -27.81
C HIS A 709 18.40 19.81 -28.97
N ILE A 710 17.18 19.28 -28.92
CA ILE A 710 16.13 19.53 -29.92
C ILE A 710 15.17 20.55 -29.34
N SER A 711 14.97 21.65 -30.07
CA SER A 711 13.97 22.67 -29.72
C SER A 711 12.56 22.07 -29.74
N ASP A 712 11.84 22.15 -28.63
CA ASP A 712 10.45 21.68 -28.52
C ASP A 712 9.42 22.70 -29.04
N SER A 713 9.85 23.93 -29.30
CA SER A 713 9.04 24.98 -29.92
C SER A 713 8.85 24.82 -31.44
N MET A 714 9.58 23.90 -32.07
CA MET A 714 9.53 23.68 -33.52
C MET A 714 8.53 22.60 -33.92
N GLU A 715 7.87 22.78 -35.06
CA GLU A 715 7.09 21.71 -35.68
C GLU A 715 7.98 20.50 -36.01
N TYR A 716 7.48 19.29 -35.75
CA TYR A 716 8.23 18.05 -36.00
C TYR A 716 8.77 17.91 -37.42
N LYS A 717 8.05 18.42 -38.43
CA LYS A 717 8.54 18.42 -39.81
C LYS A 717 9.89 19.13 -39.93
N LYS A 718 10.01 20.32 -39.30
CA LYS A 718 11.25 21.10 -39.29
C LYS A 718 12.35 20.42 -38.48
N ILE A 719 12.00 19.84 -37.33
CA ILE A 719 12.93 19.02 -36.52
C ILE A 719 13.53 17.90 -37.37
N PHE A 720 12.67 17.13 -38.08
CA PHE A 720 13.11 16.02 -38.92
C PHE A 720 13.96 16.49 -40.11
N GLU A 721 13.62 17.61 -40.74
CA GLU A 721 14.43 18.20 -41.82
C GLU A 721 15.84 18.57 -41.33
N ILE A 722 15.96 19.15 -40.13
CA ILE A 722 17.26 19.48 -39.52
C ILE A 722 18.06 18.20 -39.22
N ILE A 723 17.43 17.22 -38.56
CA ILE A 723 18.06 15.94 -38.20
C ILE A 723 18.52 15.16 -39.44
N ILE A 724 17.72 15.14 -40.52
CA ILE A 724 18.11 14.53 -41.80
C ILE A 724 19.40 15.15 -42.32
N LYS A 725 19.49 16.48 -42.36
CA LYS A 725 20.68 17.20 -42.82
C LYS A 725 21.88 16.91 -41.92
N ILE A 726 21.69 16.80 -40.61
CA ILE A 726 22.75 16.41 -39.66
C ILE A 726 23.28 15.02 -40.00
N PHE A 727 22.41 14.03 -40.21
CA PHE A 727 22.83 12.67 -40.58
C PHE A 727 23.55 12.61 -41.93
N GLU A 728 23.03 13.29 -42.95
CA GLU A 728 23.65 13.35 -44.27
C GLU A 728 25.03 14.02 -44.19
N ASN A 729 25.13 15.15 -43.49
CA ASN A 729 26.38 15.87 -43.35
C ASN A 729 27.43 15.11 -42.52
N ALA A 730 27.02 14.45 -41.43
CA ALA A 730 27.92 13.67 -40.58
C ALA A 730 28.51 12.43 -41.30
N THR A 731 27.80 11.90 -42.30
CA THR A 731 28.15 10.64 -42.98
C THR A 731 28.78 10.81 -44.36
N ASN A 732 28.70 12.03 -44.92
CA ASN A 732 29.42 12.43 -46.12
C ASN A 732 30.89 12.76 -45.83
#